data_AF-A0A0F8X4N4-F1
#
_entry.id   AF-A0A0F8X4N4-F1
#
_cell.length_a   1.000
_cell.length_b   1.000
_cell.length_c   1.000
_cell.angle_alpha   90.00
_cell.angle_beta   90.00
_cell.angle_gamma   90.00
#
_symmetry.space_group_name_H-M   'P 1'
#
loop_
_entity.id
_entity.type
_entity.pdbx_description
1 polymer ?
#
loop_
_entity_poly.entity_id
_entity_poly.type
_entity_poly.pdbx_seq_one_letter_code
_entity_poly.pdbx_strand_id
1 'polypeptide(L)'
;MSQTQWERDIIEAQKSHIDGFALNVAPQDGYTDRVLQTAYDAAEKIGNFSLFIAFDYGSGGPWPPDRVITIINTYKNRRAQYLYNGKPLVSTFEGVANAADWPNIKNATGCMFMPCWTSLAPSGLHTVQDKIDGAFSWDAWPVGAEDKNMSSDKAWIDALHGKPYMMAVAPWFYTNLPQWNKNWLWRGDDLWHYRWRQVMELQPSLVQILSWNDYGETHYIGPIYEPGIPDGAAPYVNPCPHDAWRTLLPHYIDAYRRQNAMNRERISDPSAVTSYRPKLPISYTDKIVYWYRLNPSHSGSANGTTGNNPKMGQPELKPGEVSQDRVFVSVLVTQPSDVYVQIGQATPTVLLAGEPGVNHYSVPFHGQTGPMTKKIAIDSSSPLAYRPYGQLPEPLHYHQHQPPVPTTPSVPRSKVVLESINPDDYAQPYCDFMTNHPTIFHAVDGFSKELESKGYKYLSEREAWTSKLERGGKYYTTRNGSAIIAFSVGKDYQSGNGVAVVAGHIDALTAKLKPVSKLPSKVGYAQLGVAPYAGALGKTWWDRDLSIGGKVLVRNASTGKVEAKLVKLDWPIARIPSLAEHFGAPAQGPFNKETQMVPIIGVDNSDLFQSQQTSTTTADNGIEPGTFAATQPAKLIHVISKELGITDYSSILNWELELYDSQPACLGGLDKDLIFAGRIDDKLCCYAAHQALLASPDSTSSSSVKMGARSNFMSSVIERITQSFVPVTSSYGPDLLAQTVANSFFVSSDVIHAVNPNFANVYLENHMPRLNVGVTVSADSNGHMTTDSVSHGFIKRVAERCGATLQVFQIRNDSRSGGTIGPMTSSRIGMRAVDVGIPQLSMHSIRATTGRLDPGLGVKLFKGFFDYFEDVDKEFVDF
;
A
#
# COMPACT_ATOMS: atom_id res chain seq x y z
N MET A 1 -1.11 19.56 -0.83
CA MET A 1 -0.77 18.46 0.11
C MET A 1 -1.32 18.81 1.49
N SER A 2 -1.85 17.82 2.24
CA SER A 2 -2.25 17.96 3.63
C SER A 2 -1.05 17.89 4.58
N GLN A 3 -1.22 18.27 5.85
CA GLN A 3 -0.15 18.17 6.85
C GLN A 3 0.39 16.75 7.00
N THR A 4 -0.48 15.74 7.02
CA THR A 4 -0.06 14.33 7.10
C THR A 4 0.71 13.87 5.85
N GLN A 5 0.39 14.39 4.66
CA GLN A 5 1.17 14.11 3.45
C GLN A 5 2.58 14.71 3.55
N TRP A 6 2.69 15.97 4.00
CA TRP A 6 3.99 16.58 4.27
C TRP A 6 4.81 15.79 5.30
N GLU A 7 4.20 15.39 6.42
CA GLU A 7 4.86 14.58 7.44
C GLU A 7 5.41 13.26 6.88
N ARG A 8 4.61 12.56 6.04
CA ARG A 8 5.05 11.32 5.39
C ARG A 8 6.21 11.57 4.43
N ASP A 9 6.11 12.58 3.59
CA ASP A 9 7.14 12.90 2.60
C ASP A 9 8.47 13.27 3.28
N ILE A 10 8.40 14.04 4.37
CA ILE A 10 9.56 14.38 5.20
C ILE A 10 10.20 13.12 5.79
N ILE A 11 9.40 12.20 6.32
CA ILE A 11 9.90 10.93 6.88
C ILE A 11 10.61 10.11 5.79
N GLU A 12 10.03 9.99 4.60
CA GLU A 12 10.66 9.25 3.50
C GLU A 12 11.94 9.94 2.98
N ALA A 13 11.96 11.28 2.95
CA ALA A 13 13.15 12.05 2.59
C ALA A 13 14.27 11.84 3.62
N GLN A 14 13.94 11.86 4.91
CA GLN A 14 14.88 11.56 5.99
C GLN A 14 15.45 10.15 5.88
N LYS A 15 14.61 9.12 5.67
CA LYS A 15 15.07 7.75 5.41
C LYS A 15 16.05 7.65 4.24
N SER A 16 15.92 8.55 3.28
CA SER A 16 16.80 8.68 2.11
C SER A 16 17.99 9.60 2.34
N HIS A 17 18.20 10.07 3.57
CA HIS A 17 19.27 10.96 4.05
C HIS A 17 19.23 12.40 3.50
N ILE A 18 18.11 12.80 2.90
CA ILE A 18 17.88 14.16 2.40
C ILE A 18 17.70 15.11 3.60
N ASP A 19 18.36 16.27 3.55
CA ASP A 19 18.36 17.25 4.66
C ASP A 19 17.11 18.13 4.72
N GLY A 20 16.45 18.33 3.58
CA GLY A 20 15.39 19.31 3.47
C GLY A 20 14.76 19.40 2.09
N PHE A 21 13.73 20.25 1.97
CA PHE A 21 13.08 20.57 0.70
C PHE A 21 13.25 22.04 0.29
N ALA A 22 13.47 22.25 -1.00
CA ALA A 22 13.28 23.53 -1.67
C ALA A 22 11.80 23.66 -2.05
N LEU A 23 11.11 24.65 -1.50
CA LEU A 23 9.68 24.88 -1.75
C LEU A 23 9.51 25.83 -2.93
N ASN A 24 9.25 25.28 -4.12
CA ASN A 24 8.93 26.09 -5.29
C ASN A 24 7.55 26.73 -5.14
N VAL A 25 7.47 28.06 -5.21
CA VAL A 25 6.22 28.83 -5.06
C VAL A 25 6.08 29.85 -6.18
N ALA A 26 4.85 30.08 -6.64
CA ALA A 26 4.55 31.00 -7.73
C ALA A 26 3.53 32.08 -7.30
N PRO A 27 3.61 33.32 -7.83
CA PRO A 27 2.84 34.46 -7.32
C PRO A 27 1.33 34.38 -7.63
N GLN A 28 0.94 33.61 -8.66
CA GLN A 28 -0.44 33.37 -9.03
C GLN A 28 -1.17 32.39 -8.11
N ASP A 29 -0.43 31.62 -7.29
CA ASP A 29 -0.99 30.56 -6.46
C ASP A 29 -1.60 31.13 -5.18
N GLY A 30 -2.92 31.32 -5.18
CA GLY A 30 -3.69 31.86 -4.04
C GLY A 30 -3.65 31.00 -2.75
N TYR A 31 -3.05 29.82 -2.81
CA TYR A 31 -2.88 28.92 -1.66
C TYR A 31 -1.45 28.90 -1.08
N THR A 32 -0.51 29.69 -1.61
CA THR A 32 0.91 29.68 -1.23
C THR A 32 1.12 29.79 0.28
N ASP A 33 0.51 30.79 0.94
CA ASP A 33 0.72 31.01 2.39
C ASP A 33 0.27 29.81 3.23
N ARG A 34 -0.89 29.22 2.89
CA ARG A 34 -1.42 28.05 3.58
C ARG A 34 -0.49 26.85 3.42
N VAL A 35 0.02 26.62 2.21
CA VAL A 35 0.89 25.47 1.92
C VAL A 35 2.24 25.61 2.61
N LEU A 36 2.84 26.80 2.58
CA LEU A 36 4.08 27.09 3.29
C LEU A 36 3.92 26.88 4.79
N GLN A 37 2.87 27.43 5.41
CA GLN A 37 2.58 27.25 6.83
C GLN A 37 2.49 25.75 7.17
N THR A 38 1.71 25.00 6.39
CA THR A 38 1.52 23.56 6.56
C THR A 38 2.85 22.78 6.45
N ALA A 39 3.70 23.15 5.49
CA ALA A 39 4.99 22.50 5.28
C ALA A 39 5.95 22.75 6.45
N TYR A 40 6.07 24.01 6.90
CA TYR A 40 6.92 24.36 8.05
C TYR A 40 6.42 23.75 9.35
N ASP A 41 5.11 23.71 9.60
CA ASP A 41 4.55 23.05 10.77
C ASP A 41 4.84 21.53 10.77
N ALA A 42 4.74 20.88 9.62
CA ALA A 42 5.10 19.47 9.47
C ALA A 42 6.60 19.22 9.72
N ALA A 43 7.48 20.01 9.12
CA ALA A 43 8.93 19.88 9.29
C ALA A 43 9.37 20.15 10.74
N GLU A 44 8.77 21.13 11.41
CA GLU A 44 9.04 21.37 12.82
C GLU A 44 8.54 20.24 13.70
N LYS A 45 7.33 19.72 13.44
CA LYS A 45 6.78 18.59 14.20
C LYS A 45 7.63 17.33 14.08
N ILE A 46 8.08 16.98 12.87
CA ILE A 46 8.96 15.81 12.67
C ILE A 46 10.35 16.07 13.25
N GLY A 47 10.87 17.29 13.08
CA GLY A 47 12.22 17.68 13.51
C GLY A 47 13.31 17.16 12.57
N ASN A 48 14.53 17.70 12.72
CA ASN A 48 15.72 17.32 11.93
C ASN A 48 15.52 17.35 10.40
N PHE A 49 14.67 18.25 9.90
CA PHE A 49 14.43 18.45 8.49
C PHE A 49 14.26 19.94 8.21
N SER A 50 14.94 20.45 7.18
CA SER A 50 14.95 21.88 6.87
C SER A 50 14.14 22.20 5.62
N LEU A 51 13.70 23.44 5.48
CA LEU A 51 12.98 23.95 4.33
C LEU A 51 13.59 25.30 3.94
N PHE A 52 13.65 25.57 2.63
CA PHE A 52 13.89 26.92 2.14
C PHE A 52 12.98 27.21 0.95
N ILE A 53 12.70 28.49 0.71
CA ILE A 53 11.75 28.92 -0.30
C ILE A 53 12.48 29.23 -1.60
N ALA A 54 11.96 28.70 -2.70
CA ALA A 54 12.38 29.00 -4.05
C ALA A 54 11.25 29.75 -4.76
N PHE A 55 11.44 31.03 -5.04
CA PHE A 55 10.44 31.85 -5.73
C PHE A 55 10.52 31.63 -7.24
N ASP A 56 9.48 31.07 -7.83
CA ASP A 56 9.38 30.85 -9.27
C ASP A 56 9.00 32.16 -9.96
N TYR A 57 9.94 32.74 -10.72
CA TYR A 57 9.71 33.92 -11.57
C TYR A 57 9.34 33.55 -13.01
N GLY A 58 9.48 32.26 -13.38
CA GLY A 58 9.08 31.74 -14.69
C GLY A 58 7.59 31.41 -14.78
N SER A 59 6.94 31.26 -13.62
CA SER A 59 5.53 30.92 -13.51
C SER A 59 4.71 32.12 -13.02
N GLY A 60 3.67 32.52 -13.76
CA GLY A 60 2.71 33.58 -13.35
C GLY A 60 3.21 35.04 -13.30
N GLY A 61 4.48 35.30 -13.64
CA GLY A 61 5.05 36.65 -13.75
C GLY A 61 5.99 37.05 -12.61
N PRO A 62 6.45 38.31 -12.57
CA PRO A 62 7.42 38.76 -11.56
C PRO A 62 6.78 38.85 -10.17
N TRP A 63 7.56 38.53 -9.14
CA TRP A 63 7.14 38.73 -7.76
C TRP A 63 7.25 40.19 -7.32
N PRO A 64 6.23 40.76 -6.65
CA PRO A 64 6.38 42.05 -5.96
C PRO A 64 7.44 41.95 -4.84
N PRO A 65 8.44 42.86 -4.78
CA PRO A 65 9.52 42.78 -3.79
C PRO A 65 9.02 42.75 -2.34
N ASP A 66 8.00 43.54 -2.00
CA ASP A 66 7.40 43.56 -0.66
C ASP A 66 6.76 42.22 -0.29
N ARG A 67 6.21 41.50 -1.27
CA ARG A 67 5.63 40.17 -1.06
C ARG A 67 6.73 39.15 -0.75
N VAL A 68 7.85 39.21 -1.48
CA VAL A 68 9.03 38.38 -1.22
C VAL A 68 9.58 38.65 0.18
N ILE A 69 9.77 39.92 0.55
CA ILE A 69 10.24 40.34 1.88
C ILE A 69 9.31 39.81 2.98
N THR A 70 8.00 39.96 2.79
CA THR A 70 6.99 39.50 3.75
C THR A 70 7.12 38.00 3.99
N ILE A 71 7.11 37.19 2.92
CA ILE A 71 7.20 35.73 3.01
C ILE A 71 8.52 35.33 3.70
N ILE A 72 9.65 35.89 3.29
CA ILE A 72 10.94 35.56 3.93
C ILE A 72 10.91 35.91 5.41
N ASN A 73 10.43 37.10 5.79
CA ASN A 73 10.37 37.50 7.19
C ASN A 73 9.41 36.64 8.04
N THR A 74 8.36 36.09 7.45
CA THR A 74 7.47 35.13 8.12
C THR A 74 8.20 33.85 8.51
N TYR A 75 9.06 33.32 7.64
CA TYR A 75 9.67 31.99 7.84
C TYR A 75 11.12 32.00 8.31
N LYS A 76 11.87 33.11 8.15
CA LYS A 76 13.32 33.15 8.39
C LYS A 76 13.76 32.74 9.80
N ASN A 77 12.90 32.93 10.80
CA ASN A 77 13.17 32.60 12.20
C ASN A 77 12.54 31.27 12.65
N ARG A 78 11.88 30.55 11.74
CA ARG A 78 11.27 29.24 12.02
C ARG A 78 12.36 28.20 12.22
N ARG A 79 12.12 27.22 13.10
CA ARG A 79 13.12 26.20 13.43
C ARG A 79 13.45 25.30 12.25
N ALA A 80 12.48 25.09 11.35
CA ALA A 80 12.68 24.33 10.12
C ALA A 80 13.32 25.16 8.99
N GLN A 81 13.59 26.46 9.15
CA GLN A 81 14.26 27.23 8.09
C GLN A 81 15.70 26.73 7.89
N TYR A 82 16.07 26.42 6.65
CA TYR A 82 17.45 26.11 6.31
C TYR A 82 18.29 27.38 6.41
N LEU A 83 19.36 27.30 7.22
CA LEU A 83 20.35 28.36 7.39
C LEU A 83 21.66 27.91 6.77
N TYR A 84 22.18 28.69 5.82
CA TYR A 84 23.53 28.49 5.30
C TYR A 84 24.43 29.58 5.89
N ASN A 85 25.51 29.16 6.56
CA ASN A 85 26.41 30.05 7.32
C ASN A 85 25.64 31.01 8.25
N GLY A 86 24.60 30.50 8.93
CA GLY A 86 23.79 31.26 9.90
C GLY A 86 22.76 32.20 9.28
N LYS A 87 22.63 32.25 7.96
CA LYS A 87 21.67 33.12 7.26
C LYS A 87 20.58 32.30 6.56
N PRO A 88 19.31 32.77 6.53
CA PRO A 88 18.23 32.09 5.80
C PRO A 88 18.56 31.97 4.32
N LEU A 89 18.60 30.73 3.80
CA LEU A 89 18.75 30.51 2.37
C LEU A 89 17.43 30.79 1.66
N VAL A 90 17.51 31.50 0.53
CA VAL A 90 16.40 31.73 -0.39
C VAL A 90 16.91 31.50 -1.81
N SER A 91 16.08 30.89 -2.65
CA SER A 91 16.39 30.63 -4.06
C SER A 91 15.28 31.17 -4.96
N THR A 92 15.48 31.03 -6.27
CA THR A 92 14.48 31.34 -7.29
C THR A 92 14.54 30.31 -8.40
N PHE A 93 13.46 30.20 -9.18
CA PHE A 93 13.53 29.69 -10.55
C PHE A 93 13.51 30.89 -11.50
N GLU A 94 14.62 31.12 -12.20
CA GLU A 94 14.87 32.29 -13.04
C GLU A 94 14.72 33.64 -12.29
N GLY A 95 14.36 34.72 -13.00
CA GLY A 95 14.17 36.05 -12.41
C GLY A 95 15.31 37.05 -12.66
N VAL A 96 16.18 36.82 -13.65
CA VAL A 96 17.29 37.72 -14.02
C VAL A 96 16.83 39.17 -14.21
N ALA A 97 15.68 39.37 -14.87
CA ALA A 97 15.12 40.70 -15.12
C ALA A 97 14.74 41.46 -13.83
N ASN A 98 14.57 40.75 -12.71
CA ASN A 98 14.20 41.28 -11.41
C ASN A 98 15.38 41.31 -10.42
N ALA A 99 16.60 41.00 -10.87
CA ALA A 99 17.76 40.93 -10.00
C ALA A 99 18.08 42.25 -9.27
N ALA A 100 17.62 43.39 -9.81
CA ALA A 100 17.76 44.71 -9.19
C ALA A 100 17.04 44.83 -7.84
N ASP A 101 16.00 44.04 -7.59
CA ASP A 101 15.22 44.08 -6.34
C ASP A 101 15.96 43.41 -5.17
N TRP A 102 16.91 42.52 -5.48
CA TRP A 102 17.47 41.58 -4.51
C TRP A 102 18.40 42.19 -3.48
N PRO A 103 19.25 43.20 -3.78
CA PRO A 103 19.99 43.91 -2.75
C PRO A 103 19.08 44.48 -1.65
N ASN A 104 17.92 45.05 -2.03
CA ASN A 104 16.93 45.56 -1.08
C ASN A 104 16.28 44.42 -0.28
N ILE A 105 15.85 43.35 -0.94
CA ILE A 105 15.25 42.17 -0.28
C ILE A 105 16.24 41.57 0.74
N LYS A 106 17.50 41.41 0.36
CA LYS A 106 18.57 40.90 1.24
C LYS A 106 18.79 41.82 2.43
N ASN A 107 18.85 43.13 2.22
CA ASN A 107 19.01 44.11 3.30
C ASN A 107 17.82 44.07 4.29
N ALA A 108 16.59 43.94 3.78
CA ALA A 108 15.38 43.91 4.60
C ALA A 108 15.19 42.59 5.38
N THR A 109 15.72 41.48 4.86
CA THR A 109 15.43 40.14 5.41
C THR A 109 16.63 39.50 6.12
N GLY A 110 17.85 39.86 5.71
CA GLY A 110 19.09 39.19 6.13
C GLY A 110 19.33 37.85 5.43
N CYS A 111 18.56 37.51 4.40
CA CYS A 111 18.70 36.24 3.68
C CYS A 111 19.99 36.19 2.84
N MET A 112 20.38 34.98 2.45
CA MET A 112 21.28 34.78 1.32
C MET A 112 20.50 34.30 0.11
N PHE A 113 20.87 34.84 -1.05
CA PHE A 113 20.19 34.57 -2.30
C PHE A 113 21.05 33.69 -3.21
N MET A 114 20.52 32.51 -3.56
CA MET A 114 21.15 31.54 -4.45
C MET A 114 20.16 31.16 -5.56
N PRO A 115 20.00 32.00 -6.59
CA PRO A 115 18.99 31.81 -7.64
C PRO A 115 19.36 30.67 -8.59
N CYS A 116 18.33 30.05 -9.19
CA CYS A 116 18.49 29.21 -10.37
C CYS A 116 18.49 30.08 -11.62
N TRP A 117 19.59 30.08 -12.40
CA TRP A 117 19.73 30.91 -13.60
C TRP A 117 20.24 30.13 -14.79
N THR A 118 19.47 29.12 -15.16
CA THR A 118 19.81 28.28 -16.30
C THR A 118 19.76 29.09 -17.59
N SER A 119 18.87 30.08 -17.69
CA SER A 119 18.77 30.95 -18.88
C SER A 119 19.93 31.93 -19.06
N LEU A 120 20.62 32.34 -17.98
CA LEU A 120 21.73 33.30 -18.04
C LEU A 120 23.06 32.64 -18.42
N ALA A 121 23.21 31.36 -18.06
CA ALA A 121 24.44 30.57 -18.14
C ALA A 121 25.60 31.18 -17.32
N PRO A 122 26.72 30.44 -17.10
CA PRO A 122 27.87 30.95 -16.35
C PRO A 122 28.44 32.25 -16.93
N SER A 123 28.45 32.39 -18.26
CA SER A 123 29.01 33.55 -18.95
C SER A 123 28.29 34.86 -18.64
N GLY A 124 26.99 34.83 -18.34
CA GLY A 124 26.21 36.03 -18.03
C GLY A 124 26.30 36.49 -16.57
N LEU A 125 26.89 35.67 -15.68
CA LEU A 125 26.87 35.93 -14.24
C LEU A 125 27.59 37.22 -13.83
N HIS A 126 28.59 37.66 -14.61
CA HIS A 126 29.33 38.91 -14.36
C HIS A 126 28.43 40.15 -14.30
N THR A 127 27.22 40.11 -14.90
CA THR A 127 26.26 41.23 -14.91
C THR A 127 25.45 41.39 -13.61
N VAL A 128 25.48 40.38 -12.76
CA VAL A 128 24.62 40.25 -11.56
C VAL A 128 25.37 39.71 -10.34
N GLN A 129 26.68 39.49 -10.48
CA GLN A 129 27.51 38.84 -9.47
C GLN A 129 27.48 39.56 -8.12
N ASP A 130 27.37 40.88 -8.10
CA ASP A 130 27.28 41.71 -6.89
C ASP A 130 25.94 41.56 -6.13
N LYS A 131 24.91 41.04 -6.79
CA LYS A 131 23.53 40.93 -6.25
C LYS A 131 23.23 39.59 -5.58
N ILE A 132 24.02 38.56 -5.86
CA ILE A 132 23.81 37.17 -5.39
C ILE A 132 24.87 36.73 -4.39
N ASP A 133 24.56 35.71 -3.59
CA ASP A 133 25.48 35.09 -2.62
C ASP A 133 26.00 33.73 -3.09
N GLY A 134 25.44 33.18 -4.16
CA GLY A 134 25.81 31.93 -4.81
C GLY A 134 24.93 31.71 -6.03
N ALA A 135 25.05 30.56 -6.70
CA ALA A 135 24.11 30.20 -7.77
C ALA A 135 23.76 28.72 -7.75
N PHE A 136 22.59 28.43 -8.28
CA PHE A 136 22.07 27.11 -8.57
C PHE A 136 21.89 26.96 -10.10
N SER A 137 22.17 25.79 -10.65
CA SER A 137 21.95 25.49 -12.06
C SER A 137 20.96 24.35 -12.19
N TRP A 138 19.88 24.52 -12.97
CA TRP A 138 18.93 23.45 -13.28
C TRP A 138 19.49 22.42 -14.29
N ASP A 139 20.70 22.68 -14.82
CA ASP A 139 21.38 21.84 -15.81
C ASP A 139 21.83 20.47 -15.24
N ALA A 140 20.87 19.58 -15.01
CA ALA A 140 21.09 18.23 -14.50
C ALA A 140 21.31 17.18 -15.60
N TRP A 141 20.85 17.46 -16.83
CA TRP A 141 20.83 16.51 -17.95
C TRP A 141 21.81 16.93 -19.06
N PRO A 142 22.30 16.00 -19.89
CA PRO A 142 23.19 16.34 -20.99
C PRO A 142 22.47 17.00 -22.17
N VAL A 143 23.23 17.84 -22.89
CA VAL A 143 22.84 18.34 -24.21
C VAL A 143 23.32 17.33 -25.26
N GLY A 144 22.38 16.77 -26.02
CA GLY A 144 22.64 15.70 -26.99
C GLY A 144 22.59 14.29 -26.39
N ALA A 145 23.13 13.34 -27.14
CA ALA A 145 23.15 11.92 -26.80
C ALA A 145 24.37 11.51 -25.96
N GLU A 146 25.24 12.43 -25.55
CA GLU A 146 26.45 12.12 -24.77
C GLU A 146 26.15 12.06 -23.26
N ASP A 147 27.04 11.43 -22.48
CA ASP A 147 26.92 11.41 -21.02
C ASP A 147 27.13 12.81 -20.43
N LYS A 148 26.38 13.15 -19.36
CA LYS A 148 26.57 14.42 -18.65
C LYS A 148 27.98 14.47 -18.08
N ASN A 149 28.72 15.52 -18.37
CA ASN A 149 30.01 15.82 -17.75
C ASN A 149 29.91 17.02 -16.78
N MET A 150 31.01 17.32 -16.10
CA MET A 150 31.10 18.41 -15.13
C MET A 150 31.52 19.76 -15.72
N SER A 151 31.61 19.91 -17.04
CA SER A 151 32.15 21.14 -17.66
C SER A 151 31.30 22.35 -17.32
N SER A 152 29.96 22.22 -17.38
CA SER A 152 29.07 23.31 -16.99
C SER A 152 29.17 23.61 -15.49
N ASP A 153 29.31 22.59 -14.64
CA ASP A 153 29.41 22.78 -13.18
C ASP A 153 30.70 23.53 -12.81
N LYS A 154 31.82 23.15 -13.43
CA LYS A 154 33.11 23.85 -13.27
C LYS A 154 33.03 25.28 -13.76
N ALA A 155 32.39 25.54 -14.91
CA ALA A 155 32.18 26.89 -15.40
C ALA A 155 31.35 27.75 -14.44
N TRP A 156 30.32 27.18 -13.80
CA TRP A 156 29.56 27.87 -12.74
C TRP A 156 30.43 28.18 -11.52
N ILE A 157 31.19 27.20 -11.03
CA ILE A 157 32.11 27.38 -9.88
C ILE A 157 33.14 28.47 -10.17
N ASP A 158 33.74 28.44 -11.36
CA ASP A 158 34.73 29.43 -11.80
C ASP A 158 34.09 30.83 -11.87
N ALA A 159 32.92 30.97 -12.50
CA ALA A 159 32.22 32.25 -12.61
C ALA A 159 31.79 32.84 -11.26
N LEU A 160 31.58 32.00 -10.24
CA LEU A 160 31.14 32.42 -8.92
C LEU A 160 32.27 33.03 -8.06
N HIS A 161 33.52 32.97 -8.49
CA HIS A 161 34.68 33.54 -7.77
C HIS A 161 34.71 33.19 -6.27
N GLY A 162 34.48 31.91 -5.94
CA GLY A 162 34.49 31.40 -4.57
C GLY A 162 33.16 31.52 -3.80
N LYS A 163 32.10 32.07 -4.40
CA LYS A 163 30.74 31.97 -3.85
C LYS A 163 30.21 30.53 -3.96
N PRO A 164 29.34 30.08 -3.04
CA PRO A 164 28.80 28.72 -3.04
C PRO A 164 28.02 28.39 -4.30
N TYR A 165 28.29 27.18 -4.82
CA TYR A 165 27.57 26.58 -5.93
C TYR A 165 26.67 25.45 -5.42
N MET A 166 25.40 25.47 -5.82
CA MET A 166 24.46 24.37 -5.63
C MET A 166 24.36 23.57 -6.93
N MET A 167 24.73 22.30 -6.86
CA MET A 167 24.76 21.40 -8.01
C MET A 167 23.43 20.63 -8.12
N ALA A 168 22.83 20.60 -9.31
CA ALA A 168 21.65 19.79 -9.57
C ALA A 168 22.00 18.32 -9.81
N VAL A 169 21.16 17.44 -9.29
CA VAL A 169 21.18 15.99 -9.54
C VAL A 169 19.76 15.56 -9.87
N ALA A 170 19.57 14.83 -10.97
CA ALA A 170 18.26 14.35 -11.39
C ALA A 170 18.35 12.94 -11.97
N PRO A 171 17.29 12.12 -11.86
CA PRO A 171 17.16 10.88 -12.62
C PRO A 171 16.80 11.22 -14.08
N TRP A 172 16.01 10.38 -14.77
CA TRP A 172 15.59 10.70 -16.14
C TRP A 172 14.64 11.89 -16.22
N PHE A 173 14.46 12.43 -17.43
CA PHE A 173 13.47 13.45 -17.75
C PHE A 173 12.71 13.05 -19.01
N TYR A 174 11.40 13.14 -18.93
CA TYR A 174 10.47 13.02 -20.04
C TYR A 174 9.22 13.84 -19.76
N THR A 175 8.67 14.47 -20.78
CA THR A 175 7.40 15.19 -20.69
C THR A 175 6.67 15.12 -22.02
N ASN A 176 5.34 14.97 -21.97
CA ASN A 176 4.47 15.08 -23.15
C ASN A 176 3.18 15.80 -22.75
N LEU A 177 3.30 17.12 -22.68
CA LEU A 177 2.27 18.08 -22.27
C LEU A 177 2.19 19.17 -23.34
N PRO A 178 1.67 18.85 -24.54
CA PRO A 178 1.63 19.77 -25.68
C PRO A 178 0.81 21.04 -25.39
N GLN A 179 -0.15 20.98 -24.46
CA GLN A 179 -0.90 22.15 -23.99
C GLN A 179 -0.02 23.21 -23.31
N TRP A 180 1.16 22.82 -22.82
CA TRP A 180 2.18 23.72 -22.27
C TRP A 180 3.40 23.82 -23.17
N ASN A 181 3.27 23.40 -24.43
CA ASN A 181 4.33 23.41 -25.43
C ASN A 181 5.54 22.55 -25.03
N LYS A 182 5.30 21.50 -24.22
CA LYS A 182 6.31 20.56 -23.73
C LYS A 182 6.13 19.17 -24.35
N ASN A 183 7.15 18.68 -25.07
CA ASN A 183 7.16 17.32 -25.62
C ASN A 183 8.60 16.89 -25.95
N TRP A 184 9.40 16.53 -24.94
CA TRP A 184 10.78 16.10 -25.14
C TRP A 184 11.26 15.17 -24.02
N LEU A 185 12.42 14.54 -24.23
CA LEU A 185 13.19 13.86 -23.20
C LEU A 185 14.66 14.28 -23.26
N TRP A 186 15.34 14.17 -22.12
CA TRP A 186 16.80 14.21 -22.08
C TRP A 186 17.37 12.85 -21.72
N ARG A 187 18.65 12.63 -22.06
CA ARG A 187 19.31 11.37 -21.77
C ARG A 187 19.42 11.16 -20.25
N GLY A 188 18.67 10.17 -19.76
CA GLY A 188 18.61 9.76 -18.36
C GLY A 188 19.29 8.41 -18.08
N ASP A 189 19.75 7.74 -19.13
CA ASP A 189 20.39 6.41 -19.19
C ASP A 189 21.23 6.06 -17.95
N ASP A 190 22.52 6.36 -17.92
CA ASP A 190 23.41 6.09 -16.78
C ASP A 190 23.49 7.28 -15.78
N LEU A 191 22.67 8.31 -16.02
CA LEU A 191 22.84 9.64 -15.45
C LEU A 191 22.81 9.62 -13.93
N TRP A 192 21.85 8.92 -13.31
CA TRP A 192 21.67 8.95 -11.86
C TRP A 192 22.92 8.51 -11.11
N HIS A 193 23.54 7.39 -11.52
CA HIS A 193 24.75 6.89 -10.89
C HIS A 193 25.94 7.84 -11.12
N TYR A 194 26.18 8.24 -12.37
CA TYR A 194 27.34 9.06 -12.70
C TYR A 194 27.25 10.48 -12.14
N ARG A 195 26.05 11.05 -12.07
CA ARG A 195 25.85 12.38 -11.50
C ARG A 195 26.17 12.41 -10.00
N TRP A 196 25.81 11.37 -9.25
CA TRP A 196 26.23 11.23 -7.85
C TRP A 196 27.74 11.01 -7.71
N ARG A 197 28.40 10.29 -8.63
CA ARG A 197 29.87 10.20 -8.64
C ARG A 197 30.52 11.57 -8.85
N GLN A 198 29.99 12.37 -9.77
CA GLN A 198 30.46 13.73 -10.02
C GLN A 198 30.27 14.65 -8.80
N VAL A 199 29.17 14.51 -8.05
CA VAL A 199 28.99 15.21 -6.77
C VAL A 199 30.10 14.87 -5.79
N MET A 200 30.46 13.58 -5.68
CA MET A 200 31.53 13.14 -4.79
C MET A 200 32.92 13.64 -5.24
N GLU A 201 33.16 13.73 -6.54
CA GLU A 201 34.41 14.25 -7.12
C GLU A 201 34.52 15.77 -6.99
N LEU A 202 33.48 16.50 -7.39
CA LEU A 202 33.48 17.96 -7.46
C LEU A 202 33.34 18.62 -6.08
N GLN A 203 32.69 17.95 -5.13
CA GLN A 203 32.43 18.46 -3.79
C GLN A 203 31.76 19.85 -3.78
N PRO A 204 30.59 20.02 -4.44
CA PRO A 204 29.89 21.30 -4.46
C PRO A 204 29.47 21.73 -3.04
N SER A 205 29.17 23.01 -2.85
CA SER A 205 28.76 23.54 -1.54
C SER A 205 27.41 23.00 -1.10
N LEU A 206 26.50 22.80 -2.05
CA LEU A 206 25.15 22.27 -1.85
C LEU A 206 24.80 21.34 -3.02
N VAL A 207 23.89 20.40 -2.77
CA VAL A 207 23.35 19.49 -3.78
C VAL A 207 21.84 19.58 -3.70
N GLN A 208 21.17 19.81 -4.83
CA GLN A 208 19.71 19.80 -4.92
C GLN A 208 19.26 18.69 -5.88
N ILE A 209 18.42 17.79 -5.36
CA ILE A 209 17.79 16.74 -6.17
C ILE A 209 16.57 17.31 -6.88
N LEU A 210 16.51 17.11 -8.20
CA LEU A 210 15.39 17.48 -9.05
C LEU A 210 14.63 16.20 -9.43
N SER A 211 13.43 15.97 -8.92
CA SER A 211 12.69 16.74 -7.91
C SER A 211 11.96 15.78 -6.96
N TRP A 212 11.28 16.29 -5.94
CA TRP A 212 10.51 15.42 -5.07
C TRP A 212 9.19 14.97 -5.73
N ASN A 213 8.45 15.88 -6.36
CA ASN A 213 7.07 15.62 -6.81
C ASN A 213 6.69 16.31 -8.13
N ASP A 214 7.65 16.56 -9.04
CA ASP A 214 7.32 17.03 -10.39
C ASP A 214 6.93 15.88 -11.31
N TYR A 215 5.65 15.51 -11.27
CA TYR A 215 5.14 14.38 -12.02
C TYR A 215 5.10 14.64 -13.53
N GLY A 216 4.80 15.87 -13.95
CA GLY A 216 4.65 16.22 -15.38
C GLY A 216 5.94 16.10 -16.20
N GLU A 217 7.08 16.26 -15.52
CA GLU A 217 8.44 16.17 -16.09
C GLU A 217 9.19 14.89 -15.72
N THR A 218 8.51 13.97 -15.01
CA THR A 218 8.93 12.59 -14.68
C THR A 218 10.24 12.41 -13.91
N HIS A 219 10.89 13.48 -13.46
CA HIS A 219 12.10 13.37 -12.63
C HIS A 219 11.82 13.33 -11.12
N TYR A 220 10.57 13.07 -10.71
CA TYR A 220 10.20 12.93 -9.30
C TYR A 220 10.82 11.68 -8.66
N ILE A 221 11.14 11.75 -7.36
CA ILE A 221 11.60 10.61 -6.55
C ILE A 221 10.73 10.37 -5.30
N GLY A 222 9.71 11.19 -5.09
CA GLY A 222 8.75 11.10 -3.97
C GLY A 222 7.53 10.25 -4.30
N PRO A 223 6.66 10.00 -3.30
CA PRO A 223 5.40 9.30 -3.51
C PRO A 223 4.50 10.03 -4.51
N ILE A 224 3.72 9.28 -5.30
CA ILE A 224 2.76 9.85 -6.23
C ILE A 224 1.46 10.17 -5.50
N TYR A 225 0.99 11.41 -5.64
CA TYR A 225 -0.33 11.84 -5.19
C TYR A 225 -1.14 12.28 -6.42
N GLU A 226 -2.22 11.54 -6.73
CA GLU A 226 -3.04 11.79 -7.93
C GLU A 226 -3.44 13.27 -8.13
N PRO A 227 -3.84 14.04 -7.10
CA PRO A 227 -4.21 15.45 -7.30
C PRO A 227 -3.07 16.36 -7.75
N GLY A 228 -1.82 15.90 -7.68
CA GLY A 228 -0.65 16.64 -8.16
C GLY A 228 -0.27 16.28 -9.60
N ILE A 229 -0.86 15.24 -10.19
CA ILE A 229 -0.54 14.83 -11.56
C ILE A 229 -1.15 15.84 -12.53
N PRO A 230 -0.33 16.52 -13.36
CA PRO A 230 -0.86 17.47 -14.33
C PRO A 230 -1.75 16.78 -15.36
N ASP A 231 -2.77 17.49 -15.85
CA ASP A 231 -3.64 16.99 -16.92
C ASP A 231 -2.81 16.53 -18.12
N GLY A 232 -3.07 15.31 -18.61
CA GLY A 232 -2.32 14.69 -19.72
C GLY A 232 -1.05 13.92 -19.31
N ALA A 233 -0.55 14.06 -18.07
CA ALA A 233 0.64 13.34 -17.60
C ALA A 233 0.35 11.91 -17.11
N ALA A 234 -0.89 11.64 -16.68
CA ALA A 234 -1.29 10.37 -16.09
C ALA A 234 -0.86 9.10 -16.87
N PRO A 235 -0.92 9.05 -18.22
CA PRO A 235 -0.52 7.87 -18.99
C PRO A 235 0.94 7.44 -18.82
N TYR A 236 1.84 8.39 -18.53
CA TYR A 236 3.27 8.11 -18.35
C TYR A 236 3.75 8.25 -16.89
N VAL A 237 2.88 8.72 -15.98
CA VAL A 237 3.16 8.82 -14.54
C VAL A 237 2.62 7.60 -13.78
N ASN A 238 1.35 7.23 -13.99
CA ASN A 238 0.69 6.16 -13.24
C ASN A 238 1.38 4.79 -13.30
N PRO A 239 1.91 4.32 -14.45
CA PRO A 239 2.57 3.02 -14.52
C PRO A 239 4.02 3.04 -14.00
N CYS A 240 4.56 4.21 -13.63
CA CYS A 240 5.98 4.41 -13.37
C CYS A 240 6.23 4.98 -11.96
N PRO A 241 6.16 4.19 -10.88
CA PRO A 241 6.63 4.63 -9.57
C PRO A 241 8.15 4.83 -9.62
N HIS A 242 8.63 5.97 -9.13
CA HIS A 242 10.04 6.38 -9.17
C HIS A 242 10.72 6.35 -7.80
N ASP A 243 10.06 5.80 -6.78
CA ASP A 243 10.56 5.74 -5.42
C ASP A 243 11.83 4.89 -5.27
N ALA A 244 12.08 3.97 -6.22
CA ALA A 244 13.31 3.16 -6.28
C ALA A 244 14.59 4.00 -6.39
N TRP A 245 14.54 5.23 -6.92
CA TRP A 245 15.69 6.14 -6.98
C TRP A 245 16.25 6.48 -5.60
N ARG A 246 15.41 6.39 -4.54
CA ARG A 246 15.80 6.66 -3.15
C ARG A 246 16.62 5.55 -2.51
N THR A 247 16.54 4.32 -3.02
CA THR A 247 17.12 3.13 -2.41
C THR A 247 18.63 3.23 -2.15
N LEU A 248 19.37 3.89 -3.04
CA LEU A 248 20.83 4.05 -2.95
C LEU A 248 21.28 5.43 -2.44
N LEU A 249 20.36 6.39 -2.26
CA LEU A 249 20.68 7.74 -1.82
C LEU A 249 21.45 7.80 -0.49
N PRO A 250 21.12 7.01 0.55
CA PRO A 250 21.91 7.00 1.78
C PRO A 250 23.41 6.76 1.55
N HIS A 251 23.75 5.89 0.60
CA HIS A 251 25.15 5.57 0.29
C HIS A 251 25.86 6.70 -0.44
N TYR A 252 25.20 7.33 -1.42
CA TYR A 252 25.79 8.46 -2.14
C TYR A 252 25.93 9.72 -1.27
N ILE A 253 24.87 10.08 -0.54
CA ILE A 253 24.84 11.29 0.28
C ILE A 253 25.88 11.20 1.40
N ASP A 254 25.97 10.04 2.06
CA ASP A 254 26.93 9.88 3.15
C ASP A 254 28.36 9.73 2.66
N ALA A 255 28.59 9.15 1.48
CA ALA A 255 29.90 9.16 0.84
C ALA A 255 30.34 10.59 0.48
N TYR A 256 29.46 11.41 -0.09
CA TYR A 256 29.72 12.83 -0.33
C TYR A 256 30.11 13.58 0.95
N ARG A 257 29.32 13.42 2.03
CA ARG A 257 29.59 14.08 3.32
C ARG A 257 30.88 13.59 3.97
N ARG A 258 31.16 12.28 3.90
CA ARG A 258 32.41 11.69 4.44
C ARG A 258 33.62 12.22 3.68
N GLN A 259 33.58 12.24 2.35
CA GLN A 259 34.64 12.80 1.52
C GLN A 259 34.88 14.29 1.84
N ASN A 260 33.81 15.04 2.09
CA ASN A 260 33.92 16.43 2.50
C ASN A 260 34.66 16.58 3.85
N ALA A 261 34.33 15.75 4.83
CA ALA A 261 35.01 15.72 6.12
C ALA A 261 36.48 15.31 5.99
N MET A 262 36.78 14.28 5.18
CA MET A 262 38.15 13.87 4.83
C MET A 262 38.96 15.04 4.28
N ASN A 263 38.40 15.80 3.34
CA ASN A 263 39.06 16.96 2.75
C ASN A 263 39.35 18.06 3.79
N ARG A 264 38.43 18.32 4.73
CA ARG A 264 38.62 19.31 5.80
C ARG A 264 39.68 18.89 6.81
N GLU A 265 39.69 17.61 7.18
CA GLU A 265 40.62 17.03 8.16
C GLU A 265 41.98 16.65 7.54
N ARG A 266 42.10 16.66 6.21
CA ARG A 266 43.27 16.18 5.45
C ARG A 266 43.59 14.71 5.72
N ILE A 267 42.55 13.89 5.80
CA ILE A 267 42.64 12.44 6.04
C ILE A 267 42.40 11.68 4.74
N SER A 268 43.23 10.70 4.43
CA SER A 268 43.08 9.82 3.26
C SER A 268 42.33 8.52 3.55
N ASP A 269 42.30 8.08 4.81
CA ASP A 269 41.59 6.88 5.25
C ASP A 269 40.16 7.22 5.74
N PRO A 270 39.09 6.77 5.05
CA PRO A 270 37.72 7.02 5.46
C PRO A 270 37.37 6.52 6.87
N SER A 271 38.09 5.51 7.40
CA SER A 271 37.86 4.96 8.73
C SER A 271 38.42 5.84 9.86
N ALA A 272 39.33 6.76 9.54
CA ALA A 272 39.96 7.68 10.49
C ALA A 272 39.20 9.01 10.67
N VAL A 273 38.14 9.25 9.88
CA VAL A 273 37.31 10.46 9.97
C VAL A 273 36.46 10.42 11.22
N THR A 274 36.64 11.40 12.10
CA THR A 274 35.89 11.47 13.37
C THR A 274 34.84 12.57 13.41
N SER A 275 34.97 13.65 12.60
CA SER A 275 33.96 14.71 12.58
C SER A 275 32.66 14.36 11.86
N TYR A 276 32.62 13.27 11.12
CA TYR A 276 31.44 12.87 10.38
C TYR A 276 30.89 11.53 10.85
N ARG A 277 29.61 11.53 11.20
CA ARG A 277 28.80 10.33 11.41
C ARG A 277 27.49 10.47 10.63
N PRO A 278 27.00 9.40 9.98
CA PRO A 278 25.68 9.41 9.36
C PRO A 278 24.61 9.84 10.37
N LYS A 279 23.69 10.71 9.94
CA LYS A 279 22.56 11.17 10.77
C LYS A 279 21.59 10.03 11.08
N LEU A 280 21.50 9.05 10.17
CA LEU A 280 20.66 7.88 10.27
C LEU A 280 21.47 6.62 9.89
N PRO A 281 21.07 5.42 10.35
CA PRO A 281 21.77 4.18 10.05
C PRO A 281 21.78 3.89 8.54
N ILE A 282 22.97 3.60 8.00
CA ILE A 282 23.13 3.10 6.64
C ILE A 282 22.92 1.59 6.64
N SER A 283 21.99 1.08 5.82
CA SER A 283 21.81 -0.36 5.62
C SER A 283 22.80 -0.89 4.58
N TYR A 284 23.69 -1.77 5.01
CA TYR A 284 24.62 -2.51 4.15
C TYR A 284 24.03 -3.88 3.82
N THR A 285 22.85 -3.89 3.20
CA THR A 285 22.25 -5.10 2.63
C THR A 285 22.35 -5.03 1.13
N ASP A 286 22.51 -6.17 0.47
CA ASP A 286 22.58 -6.20 -0.99
C ASP A 286 21.28 -5.66 -1.59
N LYS A 287 21.39 -4.74 -2.55
CA LYS A 287 20.25 -4.06 -3.19
C LYS A 287 20.47 -4.00 -4.69
N ILE A 288 19.39 -4.06 -5.45
CA ILE A 288 19.39 -3.82 -6.89
C ILE A 288 18.35 -2.75 -7.24
N VAL A 289 18.77 -1.74 -8.01
CA VAL A 289 17.92 -0.73 -8.61
C VAL A 289 18.15 -0.80 -10.12
N TYR A 290 17.08 -0.85 -10.90
CA TYR A 290 17.18 -0.94 -12.35
C TYR A 290 16.07 -0.17 -13.04
N TRP A 291 16.35 0.28 -14.26
CA TRP A 291 15.42 1.05 -15.08
C TRP A 291 15.70 0.82 -16.56
N TYR A 292 14.67 0.97 -17.38
CA TYR A 292 14.71 0.71 -18.82
C TYR A 292 13.45 1.27 -19.47
N ARG A 293 13.48 1.44 -20.80
CA ARG A 293 12.28 1.79 -21.56
C ARG A 293 11.34 0.60 -21.67
N LEU A 294 10.04 0.83 -21.53
CA LEU A 294 9.02 -0.21 -21.69
C LEU A 294 8.86 -0.70 -23.14
N ASN A 295 9.35 0.07 -24.11
CA ASN A 295 9.20 -0.21 -25.53
C ASN A 295 10.54 0.06 -26.25
N PRO A 296 10.96 -0.80 -27.19
CA PRO A 296 12.14 -0.55 -28.01
C PRO A 296 12.09 0.81 -28.71
N SER A 297 13.26 1.41 -28.89
CA SER A 297 13.46 2.75 -29.46
C SER A 297 12.77 3.01 -30.79
N HIS A 298 12.61 1.96 -31.60
CA HIS A 298 12.05 1.95 -32.94
C HIS A 298 10.61 1.41 -33.00
N SER A 299 10.01 1.09 -31.85
CA SER A 299 8.62 0.61 -31.79
C SER A 299 7.65 1.78 -31.65
N GLY A 300 6.71 1.87 -32.59
CA GLY A 300 5.65 2.89 -32.57
C GLY A 300 6.07 4.28 -33.06
N SER A 301 5.18 5.26 -32.86
CA SER A 301 5.39 6.65 -33.23
C SER A 301 6.03 7.41 -32.07
N ALA A 302 6.99 8.30 -32.38
CA ALA A 302 7.52 9.26 -31.42
C ALA A 302 6.50 10.32 -30.98
N ASN A 303 5.34 10.41 -31.65
CA ASN A 303 4.27 11.36 -31.34
C ASN A 303 4.75 12.83 -31.17
N GLY A 304 5.70 13.24 -32.00
CA GLY A 304 6.31 14.57 -31.94
C GLY A 304 7.28 14.80 -30.78
N THR A 305 7.55 13.80 -29.93
CA THR A 305 8.56 13.89 -28.88
C THR A 305 9.95 13.99 -29.51
N THR A 306 10.69 15.03 -29.14
CA THR A 306 12.10 15.20 -29.54
C THR A 306 13.03 14.66 -28.46
N GLY A 307 14.15 14.05 -28.87
CA GLY A 307 15.32 13.96 -28.02
C GLY A 307 15.95 15.34 -27.91
N ASN A 308 16.17 15.82 -26.69
CA ASN A 308 16.52 17.20 -26.36
C ASN A 308 15.43 18.23 -26.73
N ASN A 309 15.62 19.48 -26.29
CA ASN A 309 14.67 20.57 -26.52
C ASN A 309 15.25 21.66 -27.46
N PRO A 310 14.88 21.66 -28.75
CA PRO A 310 15.39 22.61 -29.73
C PRO A 310 15.08 24.08 -29.40
N LYS A 311 14.00 24.35 -28.65
CA LYS A 311 13.63 25.71 -28.24
C LYS A 311 14.61 26.31 -27.24
N MET A 312 15.45 25.47 -26.61
CA MET A 312 16.56 25.89 -25.76
C MET A 312 17.90 25.99 -26.54
N GLY A 313 17.86 25.96 -27.88
CA GLY A 313 19.06 25.98 -28.72
C GLY A 313 19.84 24.66 -28.74
N GLN A 314 19.23 23.56 -28.32
CA GLN A 314 19.83 22.22 -28.30
C GLN A 314 19.64 21.53 -29.67
N PRO A 315 20.50 20.57 -30.04
CA PRO A 315 20.27 19.76 -31.24
C PRO A 315 18.96 18.96 -31.11
N GLU A 316 18.18 18.91 -32.19
CA GLU A 316 17.01 18.02 -32.28
C GLU A 316 17.48 16.61 -32.62
N LEU A 317 17.23 15.66 -31.73
CA LEU A 317 17.57 14.24 -31.90
C LEU A 317 16.33 13.37 -31.89
N LYS A 318 16.43 12.14 -32.39
CA LYS A 318 15.35 11.16 -32.20
C LYS A 318 15.34 10.67 -30.74
N PRO A 319 14.16 10.41 -30.15
CA PRO A 319 14.08 9.86 -28.80
C PRO A 319 14.92 8.61 -28.53
N GLY A 320 15.05 7.74 -29.53
CA GLY A 320 15.88 6.53 -29.45
C GLY A 320 17.38 6.79 -29.34
N GLU A 321 17.87 7.96 -29.76
CA GLU A 321 19.29 8.31 -29.68
C GLU A 321 19.69 8.75 -28.26
N VAL A 322 18.76 9.35 -27.52
CA VAL A 322 18.98 9.84 -26.16
C VAL A 322 18.42 8.89 -25.08
N SER A 323 17.66 7.87 -25.46
CA SER A 323 17.21 6.83 -24.53
C SER A 323 17.38 5.47 -25.18
N GLN A 324 18.50 4.83 -24.81
CA GLN A 324 19.02 3.64 -25.46
C GLN A 324 18.19 2.39 -25.12
N ASP A 325 18.22 1.40 -26.02
CA ASP A 325 17.64 0.07 -25.82
C ASP A 325 18.52 -0.78 -24.89
N ARG A 326 18.59 -0.37 -23.61
CA ARG A 326 19.39 -1.00 -22.55
C ARG A 326 18.62 -1.05 -21.24
N VAL A 327 19.03 -1.99 -20.40
CA VAL A 327 18.67 -2.07 -18.99
C VAL A 327 19.82 -1.49 -18.18
N PHE A 328 19.54 -0.45 -17.44
CA PHE A 328 20.48 0.21 -16.56
C PHE A 328 20.30 -0.37 -15.16
N VAL A 329 21.41 -0.76 -14.51
CA VAL A 329 21.38 -1.48 -13.24
C VAL A 329 22.42 -0.88 -12.30
N SER A 330 22.00 -0.47 -11.11
CA SER A 330 22.90 -0.15 -10.00
C SER A 330 22.68 -1.17 -8.88
N VAL A 331 23.75 -1.79 -8.41
CA VAL A 331 23.73 -2.71 -7.28
C VAL A 331 24.55 -2.17 -6.13
N LEU A 332 24.08 -2.37 -4.91
CA LEU A 332 24.91 -2.28 -3.72
C LEU A 332 25.22 -3.71 -3.30
N VAL A 333 26.50 -4.05 -3.16
CA VAL A 333 26.92 -5.37 -2.66
C VAL A 333 27.81 -5.20 -1.43
N THR A 334 27.69 -6.07 -0.43
CA THR A 334 28.57 -6.05 0.76
C THR A 334 29.90 -6.74 0.53
N GLN A 335 29.96 -7.57 -0.50
CA GLN A 335 31.13 -8.33 -0.91
C GLN A 335 31.07 -8.60 -2.42
N PRO A 336 32.19 -8.94 -3.07
CA PRO A 336 32.19 -9.27 -4.48
C PRO A 336 31.11 -10.31 -4.83
N SER A 337 30.28 -10.01 -5.83
CA SER A 337 29.09 -10.80 -6.15
C SER A 337 28.77 -10.81 -7.65
N ASP A 338 28.14 -11.88 -8.11
CA ASP A 338 27.60 -11.98 -9.47
C ASP A 338 26.19 -11.38 -9.53
N VAL A 339 25.94 -10.57 -10.56
CA VAL A 339 24.64 -9.95 -10.84
C VAL A 339 24.12 -10.49 -12.16
N TYR A 340 22.94 -11.10 -12.10
CA TYR A 340 22.28 -11.72 -13.24
C TYR A 340 21.18 -10.80 -13.75
N VAL A 341 21.25 -10.45 -15.04
CA VAL A 341 20.27 -9.61 -15.73
C VAL A 341 19.72 -10.39 -16.92
N GLN A 342 18.42 -10.68 -16.92
CA GLN A 342 17.77 -11.47 -17.97
C GLN A 342 16.57 -10.71 -18.54
N ILE A 343 16.49 -10.68 -19.87
CA ILE A 343 15.45 -9.99 -20.65
C ILE A 343 14.57 -11.05 -21.32
N GLY A 344 13.31 -11.14 -20.90
CA GLY A 344 12.40 -12.18 -21.38
C GLY A 344 12.92 -13.58 -21.03
N GLN A 345 12.98 -14.46 -22.04
CA GLN A 345 13.47 -15.84 -21.89
C GLN A 345 14.93 -16.03 -22.32
N ALA A 346 15.66 -14.94 -22.59
CA ALA A 346 17.04 -15.03 -23.04
C ALA A 346 17.98 -15.51 -21.91
N THR A 347 19.17 -15.95 -22.30
CA THR A 347 20.25 -16.26 -21.36
C THR A 347 20.58 -15.04 -20.50
N PRO A 348 20.66 -15.17 -19.16
CA PRO A 348 21.07 -14.07 -18.30
C PRO A 348 22.47 -13.56 -18.67
N THR A 349 22.60 -12.24 -18.76
CA THR A 349 23.91 -11.58 -18.74
C THR A 349 24.41 -11.58 -17.30
N VAL A 350 25.61 -12.10 -17.08
CA VAL A 350 26.27 -12.13 -15.76
C VAL A 350 27.26 -10.97 -15.68
N LEU A 351 27.11 -10.14 -14.66
CA LEU A 351 27.93 -8.96 -14.40
C LEU A 351 28.66 -9.16 -13.07
N LEU A 352 29.95 -8.87 -13.02
CA LEU A 352 30.74 -8.99 -11.79
C LEU A 352 30.74 -7.67 -11.02
N ALA A 353 30.07 -7.63 -9.88
CA ALA A 353 30.22 -6.58 -8.86
C ALA A 353 31.47 -6.87 -8.05
N GLY A 354 32.61 -6.39 -8.56
CA GLY A 354 33.94 -6.77 -8.08
C GLY A 354 34.33 -6.18 -6.72
N GLU A 355 33.64 -5.13 -6.26
CA GLU A 355 33.98 -4.43 -5.02
C GLU A 355 32.75 -4.20 -4.13
N PRO A 356 32.88 -4.30 -2.79
CA PRO A 356 31.87 -3.84 -1.87
C PRO A 356 31.49 -2.37 -2.12
N GLY A 357 30.19 -2.08 -2.10
CA GLY A 357 29.65 -0.76 -2.40
C GLY A 357 28.80 -0.75 -3.66
N VAL A 358 28.58 0.46 -4.19
CA VAL A 358 27.69 0.66 -5.34
C VAL A 358 28.43 0.41 -6.64
N ASN A 359 27.95 -0.56 -7.42
CA ASN A 359 28.42 -0.90 -8.76
C ASN A 359 27.33 -0.58 -9.79
N HIS A 360 27.68 -0.24 -11.03
CA HIS A 360 26.73 0.17 -12.06
C HIS A 360 27.06 -0.41 -13.44
N TYR A 361 26.03 -0.82 -14.17
CA TYR A 361 26.12 -1.50 -15.45
C TYR A 361 24.97 -1.14 -16.38
N SER A 362 25.20 -1.35 -17.67
CA SER A 362 24.21 -1.14 -18.73
C SER A 362 24.20 -2.30 -19.70
N VAL A 363 23.12 -3.09 -19.66
CA VAL A 363 22.95 -4.33 -20.43
C VAL A 363 22.08 -4.06 -21.65
N PRO A 364 22.59 -4.23 -22.88
CA PRO A 364 21.80 -3.96 -24.09
C PRO A 364 20.66 -4.95 -24.27
N PHE A 365 19.54 -4.50 -24.84
CA PHE A 365 18.40 -5.35 -25.15
C PHE A 365 18.75 -6.43 -26.19
N HIS A 366 19.62 -6.12 -27.16
CA HIS A 366 19.96 -7.02 -28.27
C HIS A 366 18.73 -7.61 -28.99
N GLY A 367 17.66 -6.81 -29.14
CA GLY A 367 16.41 -7.25 -29.76
C GLY A 367 15.54 -8.18 -28.90
N GLN A 368 15.96 -8.48 -27.66
CA GLN A 368 15.19 -9.29 -26.72
C GLN A 368 14.01 -8.47 -26.18
N THR A 369 12.87 -9.12 -26.00
CA THR A 369 11.64 -8.54 -25.47
C THR A 369 11.02 -9.47 -24.43
N GLY A 370 10.19 -8.94 -23.55
CA GLY A 370 9.56 -9.69 -22.46
C GLY A 370 9.93 -9.15 -21.07
N PRO A 371 9.40 -9.76 -20.00
CA PRO A 371 9.62 -9.28 -18.63
C PRO A 371 11.10 -9.39 -18.22
N MET A 372 11.55 -8.43 -17.40
CA MET A 372 12.91 -8.40 -16.86
C MET A 372 13.02 -9.19 -15.55
N THR A 373 13.93 -10.17 -15.48
CA THR A 373 14.30 -10.90 -14.25
C THR A 373 15.72 -10.51 -13.80
N LYS A 374 15.94 -10.49 -12.48
CA LYS A 374 17.18 -10.00 -11.85
C LYS A 374 17.50 -10.77 -10.57
N LYS A 375 18.78 -11.07 -10.32
CA LYS A 375 19.25 -11.79 -9.12
C LYS A 375 20.68 -11.37 -8.76
N ILE A 376 20.98 -11.27 -7.46
CA ILE A 376 22.35 -11.18 -6.92
C ILE A 376 22.70 -12.58 -6.38
N ALA A 377 23.87 -13.12 -6.73
CA ALA A 377 24.38 -14.34 -6.14
C ALA A 377 25.80 -14.11 -5.61
N ILE A 378 26.02 -14.56 -4.38
CA ILE A 378 27.33 -14.59 -3.75
C ILE A 378 28.06 -15.84 -4.25
N ASP A 379 29.30 -15.69 -4.71
CA ASP A 379 30.12 -16.82 -5.14
C ASP A 379 30.29 -17.82 -3.99
N SER A 380 29.66 -18.99 -4.15
CA SER A 380 30.12 -20.24 -3.57
C SER A 380 30.05 -21.27 -4.68
N SER A 381 31.18 -21.46 -5.37
CA SER A 381 31.61 -22.72 -5.98
C SER A 381 30.56 -23.86 -5.99
N SER A 382 29.60 -23.77 -6.90
CA SER A 382 28.86 -24.91 -7.42
C SER A 382 28.29 -24.59 -8.80
N PRO A 383 28.49 -25.48 -9.79
CA PRO A 383 28.09 -25.23 -11.16
C PRO A 383 26.56 -25.21 -11.27
N LEU A 384 26.01 -24.03 -11.58
CA LEU A 384 24.61 -23.90 -11.98
C LEU A 384 24.40 -24.63 -13.31
N ALA A 385 23.57 -25.66 -13.25
CA ALA A 385 23.10 -26.43 -14.40
C ALA A 385 22.36 -25.52 -15.38
N TYR A 386 22.94 -25.33 -16.57
CA TYR A 386 22.27 -24.73 -17.71
C TYR A 386 21.51 -25.84 -18.46
N ARG A 387 20.18 -25.81 -18.44
CA ARG A 387 19.32 -26.62 -19.34
C ARG A 387 18.67 -25.70 -20.37
N PRO A 388 18.97 -25.83 -21.67
CA PRO A 388 18.24 -25.13 -22.72
C PRO A 388 16.99 -25.91 -23.14
N TYR A 389 15.83 -25.26 -23.12
CA TYR A 389 14.67 -25.55 -23.97
C TYR A 389 14.62 -24.43 -25.02
N GLY A 390 14.39 -24.61 -26.32
CA GLY A 390 14.18 -25.78 -27.16
C GLY A 390 13.99 -25.24 -28.59
N GLN A 391 14.63 -25.85 -29.58
CA GLN A 391 14.33 -25.60 -30.99
C GLN A 391 12.97 -26.21 -31.33
N LEU A 392 12.13 -25.42 -32.01
CA LEU A 392 10.94 -25.91 -32.71
C LEU A 392 11.36 -26.82 -33.87
N PRO A 393 10.68 -27.95 -34.12
CA PRO A 393 10.60 -28.54 -35.43
C PRO A 393 9.30 -28.16 -36.16
N GLU A 394 9.45 -27.78 -37.44
CA GLU A 394 8.39 -27.60 -38.44
C GLU A 394 7.75 -28.97 -38.87
N PRO A 395 6.60 -28.96 -39.57
CA PRO A 395 5.53 -29.94 -39.40
C PRO A 395 5.70 -31.19 -40.27
N LEU A 396 5.28 -32.35 -39.74
CA LEU A 396 5.10 -33.57 -40.53
C LEU A 396 3.70 -34.17 -40.36
N HIS A 397 3.07 -34.30 -41.52
CA HIS A 397 1.89 -35.03 -41.96
C HIS A 397 1.13 -35.96 -40.98
N TYR A 398 -0.19 -35.73 -40.97
CA TYR A 398 -1.23 -36.63 -40.47
C TYR A 398 -1.19 -37.99 -41.16
N HIS A 399 -1.08 -39.06 -40.37
CA HIS A 399 -1.68 -40.36 -40.68
C HIS A 399 -2.38 -40.94 -39.46
N GLN A 400 -3.66 -41.27 -39.65
CA GLN A 400 -4.53 -41.92 -38.68
C GLN A 400 -4.06 -43.35 -38.38
N HIS A 401 -3.81 -43.68 -37.11
CA HIS A 401 -3.98 -45.04 -36.58
C HIS A 401 -4.22 -45.01 -35.07
N GLN A 402 -5.39 -45.50 -34.64
CA GLN A 402 -5.69 -45.80 -33.23
C GLN A 402 -5.02 -47.11 -32.81
N PRO A 403 -4.37 -47.19 -31.62
CA PRO A 403 -4.07 -48.44 -30.94
C PRO A 403 -5.04 -48.72 -29.76
N PRO A 404 -5.20 -49.99 -29.36
CA PRO A 404 -6.27 -50.43 -28.47
C PRO A 404 -5.97 -50.24 -26.97
N VAL A 405 -7.04 -50.07 -26.21
CA VAL A 405 -7.07 -49.89 -24.74
C VAL A 405 -6.75 -51.20 -24.01
N PRO A 406 -5.84 -51.21 -23.02
CA PRO A 406 -5.71 -52.31 -22.07
C PRO A 406 -6.62 -52.10 -20.86
N THR A 407 -7.50 -53.05 -20.61
CA THR A 407 -8.32 -53.16 -19.39
C THR A 407 -7.51 -53.75 -18.24
N THR A 408 -7.39 -53.02 -17.13
CA THR A 408 -6.91 -53.53 -15.83
C THR A 408 -8.06 -53.64 -14.83
N PRO A 409 -8.06 -54.66 -13.92
CA PRO A 409 -9.19 -54.92 -13.03
C PRO A 409 -9.25 -53.92 -11.88
N SER A 410 -10.46 -53.41 -11.61
CA SER A 410 -10.75 -52.49 -10.52
C SER A 410 -10.71 -53.18 -9.16
N VAL A 411 -9.85 -52.70 -8.26
CA VAL A 411 -9.97 -52.92 -6.82
C VAL A 411 -11.12 -52.05 -6.29
N PRO A 412 -12.06 -52.56 -5.49
CA PRO A 412 -13.17 -51.76 -4.99
C PRO A 412 -12.67 -50.79 -3.92
N ARG A 413 -12.48 -49.51 -4.29
CA ARG A 413 -12.39 -48.41 -3.32
C ARG A 413 -13.79 -48.12 -2.80
N SER A 414 -13.96 -48.21 -1.49
CA SER A 414 -15.15 -47.75 -0.78
C SER A 414 -15.43 -46.28 -1.15
N LYS A 415 -16.54 -46.04 -1.84
CA LYS A 415 -17.08 -44.68 -2.00
C LYS A 415 -17.56 -44.23 -0.62
N VAL A 416 -16.77 -43.43 0.08
CA VAL A 416 -17.30 -42.56 1.12
C VAL A 416 -18.24 -41.60 0.41
N VAL A 417 -19.55 -41.80 0.58
CA VAL A 417 -20.57 -40.87 0.09
C VAL A 417 -20.48 -39.64 0.99
N LEU A 418 -19.68 -38.66 0.59
CA LEU A 418 -19.62 -37.36 1.25
C LEU A 418 -20.95 -36.66 1.02
N GLU A 419 -21.56 -36.14 2.09
CA GLU A 419 -22.80 -35.36 1.99
C GLU A 419 -22.64 -34.22 0.98
N SER A 420 -23.58 -34.15 0.03
CA SER A 420 -23.59 -33.13 -1.00
C SER A 420 -24.09 -31.81 -0.42
N ILE A 421 -23.27 -30.75 -0.53
CA ILE A 421 -23.69 -29.38 -0.21
C ILE A 421 -24.77 -28.95 -1.21
N ASN A 422 -25.96 -28.59 -0.69
CA ASN A 422 -26.94 -27.82 -1.44
C ASN A 422 -26.66 -26.32 -1.22
N PRO A 423 -26.24 -25.57 -2.26
CA PRO A 423 -25.84 -24.17 -2.08
C PRO A 423 -26.95 -23.26 -1.51
N ASP A 424 -28.21 -23.59 -1.77
CA ASP A 424 -29.35 -22.77 -1.35
C ASP A 424 -29.53 -22.71 0.17
N ASP A 425 -29.11 -23.76 0.88
CA ASP A 425 -29.25 -23.90 2.34
C ASP A 425 -28.46 -22.82 3.11
N TYR A 426 -27.52 -22.13 2.44
CA TYR A 426 -26.64 -21.13 3.04
C TYR A 426 -27.10 -19.68 2.81
N ALA A 427 -28.10 -19.45 1.96
CA ALA A 427 -28.51 -18.11 1.59
C ALA A 427 -29.13 -17.33 2.76
N GLN A 428 -30.18 -17.89 3.37
CA GLN A 428 -30.86 -17.25 4.51
C GLN A 428 -29.97 -17.21 5.77
N PRO A 429 -29.26 -18.29 6.15
CA PRO A 429 -28.32 -18.24 7.27
C PRO A 429 -27.22 -17.19 7.11
N TYR A 430 -26.74 -16.94 5.88
CA TYR A 430 -25.81 -15.86 5.61
C TYR A 430 -26.46 -14.48 5.81
N CYS A 431 -27.68 -14.25 5.33
CA CYS A 431 -28.41 -13.01 5.60
C CYS A 431 -28.60 -12.76 7.11
N ASP A 432 -28.93 -13.81 7.86
CA ASP A 432 -29.11 -13.73 9.31
C ASP A 432 -27.77 -13.41 10.01
N PHE A 433 -26.68 -14.05 9.57
CA PHE A 433 -25.34 -13.75 10.06
C PHE A 433 -24.95 -12.28 9.83
N MET A 434 -25.15 -11.77 8.61
CA MET A 434 -24.79 -10.39 8.24
C MET A 434 -25.62 -9.33 8.97
N THR A 435 -26.86 -9.65 9.30
CA THR A 435 -27.78 -8.79 10.06
C THR A 435 -27.40 -8.77 11.54
N ASN A 436 -27.11 -9.93 12.13
CA ASN A 436 -26.89 -10.06 13.57
C ASN A 436 -25.47 -9.70 14.02
N HIS A 437 -24.49 -9.76 13.12
CA HIS A 437 -23.08 -9.55 13.45
C HIS A 437 -22.48 -8.35 12.69
N PRO A 438 -22.89 -7.11 13.03
CA PRO A 438 -22.53 -5.93 12.25
C PRO A 438 -21.04 -5.60 12.34
N THR A 439 -20.41 -5.79 13.50
CA THR A 439 -18.99 -5.44 13.69
C THR A 439 -18.07 -6.64 13.59
N ILE A 440 -16.76 -6.37 13.53
CA ILE A 440 -15.74 -7.44 13.58
C ILE A 440 -15.82 -8.26 14.88
N PHE A 441 -16.10 -7.61 16.00
CA PHE A 441 -16.19 -8.27 17.31
C PHE A 441 -17.39 -9.21 17.39
N HIS A 442 -18.55 -8.78 16.88
CA HIS A 442 -19.72 -9.65 16.81
C HIS A 442 -19.50 -10.82 15.86
N ALA A 443 -18.81 -10.61 14.73
CA ALA A 443 -18.49 -11.70 13.82
C ALA A 443 -17.63 -12.77 14.52
N VAL A 444 -16.57 -12.37 15.25
CA VAL A 444 -15.73 -13.31 16.03
C VAL A 444 -16.54 -14.05 17.09
N ASP A 445 -17.41 -13.35 17.84
CA ASP A 445 -18.27 -13.97 18.85
C ASP A 445 -19.25 -14.97 18.24
N GLY A 446 -19.91 -14.61 17.13
CA GLY A 446 -20.82 -15.51 16.40
C GLY A 446 -20.11 -16.78 15.92
N PHE A 447 -18.95 -16.64 15.27
CA PHE A 447 -18.15 -17.79 14.85
C PHE A 447 -17.65 -18.63 16.03
N SER A 448 -17.26 -18.00 17.14
CA SER A 448 -16.78 -18.72 18.34
C SER A 448 -17.89 -19.56 18.95
N LYS A 449 -19.10 -19.00 19.12
CA LYS A 449 -20.26 -19.72 19.66
C LYS A 449 -20.68 -20.88 18.76
N GLU A 450 -20.63 -20.68 17.44
CA GLU A 450 -20.93 -21.75 16.50
C GLU A 450 -19.90 -22.89 16.60
N LEU A 451 -18.61 -22.57 16.65
CA LEU A 451 -17.52 -23.54 16.85
C LEU A 451 -17.70 -24.34 18.15
N GLU A 452 -17.95 -23.65 19.26
CA GLU A 452 -18.22 -24.29 20.56
C GLU A 452 -19.42 -25.23 20.50
N SER A 453 -20.50 -24.83 19.82
CA SER A 453 -21.69 -25.68 19.60
C SER A 453 -21.40 -26.95 18.79
N LYS A 454 -20.30 -26.95 18.03
CA LYS A 454 -19.80 -28.08 17.22
C LYS A 454 -18.62 -28.79 17.87
N GLY A 455 -18.35 -28.54 19.15
CA GLY A 455 -17.36 -29.26 19.96
C GLY A 455 -15.92 -28.77 19.81
N TYR A 456 -15.69 -27.61 19.19
CA TYR A 456 -14.35 -26.99 19.18
C TYR A 456 -14.03 -26.42 20.56
N LYS A 457 -12.78 -26.61 21.00
CA LYS A 457 -12.29 -26.13 22.29
C LYS A 457 -11.51 -24.82 22.13
N TYR A 458 -11.84 -23.81 22.94
CA TYR A 458 -11.06 -22.58 22.99
C TYR A 458 -9.65 -22.83 23.56
N LEU A 459 -8.64 -22.26 22.91
CA LEU A 459 -7.26 -22.23 23.36
C LEU A 459 -6.84 -20.79 23.61
N SER A 460 -6.47 -20.49 24.86
CA SER A 460 -5.87 -19.20 25.20
C SER A 460 -4.47 -19.09 24.61
N GLU A 461 -4.16 -18.00 23.92
CA GLU A 461 -2.80 -17.74 23.44
C GLU A 461 -1.78 -17.62 24.58
N ARG A 462 -2.24 -17.31 25.80
CA ARG A 462 -1.41 -17.09 27.00
C ARG A 462 -1.03 -18.37 27.75
N GLU A 463 -1.53 -19.52 27.34
CA GLU A 463 -1.25 -20.82 27.97
C GLU A 463 -0.40 -21.68 27.02
N ALA A 464 0.38 -22.62 27.55
CA ALA A 464 1.03 -23.64 26.73
C ALA A 464 -0.02 -24.57 26.08
N TRP A 465 0.19 -24.95 24.81
CA TRP A 465 -0.73 -25.83 24.07
C TRP A 465 -0.24 -27.28 23.93
N THR A 466 1.04 -27.53 24.19
CA THR A 466 1.69 -28.83 23.98
C THR A 466 1.02 -29.98 24.74
N SER A 467 0.36 -29.70 25.86
CA SER A 467 -0.40 -30.69 26.65
C SER A 467 -1.91 -30.68 26.38
N LYS A 468 -2.40 -29.80 25.49
CA LYS A 468 -3.83 -29.59 25.22
C LYS A 468 -4.26 -30.08 23.85
N LEU A 469 -3.34 -30.13 22.90
CA LEU A 469 -3.61 -30.59 21.53
C LEU A 469 -3.58 -32.12 21.45
N GLU A 470 -4.59 -32.67 20.81
CA GLU A 470 -4.78 -34.10 20.60
C GLU A 470 -5.05 -34.35 19.11
N ARG A 471 -4.58 -35.49 18.58
CA ARG A 471 -4.95 -35.94 17.24
C ARG A 471 -6.45 -36.23 17.20
N GLY A 472 -7.14 -35.78 16.15
CA GLY A 472 -8.60 -35.78 16.09
C GLY A 472 -9.27 -34.63 16.87
N GLY A 473 -8.50 -33.78 17.54
CA GLY A 473 -9.02 -32.67 18.32
C GLY A 473 -9.40 -31.46 17.45
N LYS A 474 -10.40 -30.69 17.93
CA LYS A 474 -10.93 -29.48 17.29
C LYS A 474 -10.75 -28.28 18.21
N TYR A 475 -10.17 -27.21 17.69
CA TYR A 475 -9.74 -26.08 18.51
C TYR A 475 -9.92 -24.76 17.79
N TYR A 476 -10.04 -23.68 18.56
CA TYR A 476 -9.92 -22.34 18.03
C TYR A 476 -9.25 -21.42 19.03
N THR A 477 -8.69 -20.33 18.54
CA THR A 477 -8.15 -19.27 19.38
C THR A 477 -8.55 -17.92 18.82
N THR A 478 -8.55 -16.90 19.67
CA THR A 478 -8.86 -15.52 19.27
C THR A 478 -7.77 -14.59 19.75
N ARG A 479 -7.56 -13.50 18.98
CA ARG A 479 -6.67 -12.41 19.37
C ARG A 479 -7.47 -11.11 19.35
N ASN A 480 -7.38 -10.34 20.43
CA ASN A 480 -8.09 -9.06 20.61
C ASN A 480 -9.64 -9.12 20.55
N GLY A 481 -10.22 -10.32 20.38
CA GLY A 481 -11.62 -10.51 20.04
C GLY A 481 -11.98 -10.04 18.62
N SER A 482 -11.00 -9.68 17.81
CA SER A 482 -11.19 -9.17 16.43
C SER A 482 -10.53 -10.04 15.37
N ALA A 483 -9.95 -11.16 15.79
CA ALA A 483 -9.31 -12.14 14.92
C ALA A 483 -9.53 -13.54 15.48
N ILE A 484 -9.69 -14.52 14.61
CA ILE A 484 -9.99 -15.91 14.97
C ILE A 484 -9.25 -16.87 14.04
N ILE A 485 -8.70 -17.94 14.62
CA ILE A 485 -8.20 -19.10 13.87
C ILE A 485 -8.86 -20.34 14.46
N ALA A 486 -9.53 -21.11 13.62
CA ALA A 486 -10.14 -22.39 13.98
C ALA A 486 -9.45 -23.50 13.19
N PHE A 487 -9.19 -24.62 13.83
CA PHE A 487 -8.53 -25.76 13.20
C PHE A 487 -8.95 -27.09 13.79
N SER A 488 -8.90 -28.14 12.97
CA SER A 488 -9.04 -29.53 13.38
C SER A 488 -7.75 -30.28 13.05
N VAL A 489 -7.20 -30.99 14.03
CA VAL A 489 -6.01 -31.81 13.86
C VAL A 489 -6.44 -33.20 13.38
N GLY A 490 -5.96 -33.65 12.23
CA GLY A 490 -6.24 -34.99 11.72
C GLY A 490 -5.83 -36.09 12.71
N LYS A 491 -6.60 -37.19 12.74
CA LYS A 491 -6.36 -38.34 13.63
C LYS A 491 -5.01 -39.03 13.36
N ASP A 492 -4.49 -38.91 12.15
CA ASP A 492 -3.24 -39.51 11.67
C ASP A 492 -2.13 -38.44 11.47
N TYR A 493 -2.36 -37.21 11.97
CA TYR A 493 -1.40 -36.11 11.84
C TYR A 493 -0.07 -36.42 12.54
N GLN A 494 1.03 -36.08 11.89
CA GLN A 494 2.38 -36.08 12.46
C GLN A 494 3.02 -34.72 12.21
N SER A 495 3.89 -34.27 13.12
CA SER A 495 4.70 -33.07 12.85
C SER A 495 5.51 -33.26 11.57
N GLY A 496 5.49 -32.27 10.68
CA GLY A 496 6.01 -32.37 9.31
C GLY A 496 4.91 -32.51 8.25
N ASN A 497 3.71 -32.99 8.61
CA ASN A 497 2.57 -33.01 7.70
C ASN A 497 2.02 -31.60 7.46
N GLY A 498 1.31 -31.43 6.34
CA GLY A 498 0.76 -30.16 5.89
C GLY A 498 -0.41 -29.60 6.70
N VAL A 499 -0.65 -28.31 6.47
CA VAL A 499 -1.84 -27.57 6.89
C VAL A 499 -2.59 -27.11 5.65
N ALA A 500 -3.86 -27.50 5.53
CA ALA A 500 -4.79 -26.96 4.55
C ALA A 500 -5.42 -25.70 5.12
N VAL A 501 -5.07 -24.53 4.57
CA VAL A 501 -5.52 -23.23 5.09
C VAL A 501 -6.50 -22.58 4.12
N VAL A 502 -7.65 -22.14 4.63
CA VAL A 502 -8.49 -21.12 3.96
C VAL A 502 -8.53 -19.89 4.84
N ALA A 503 -8.12 -18.73 4.33
CA ALA A 503 -8.07 -17.50 5.11
C ALA A 503 -8.59 -16.27 4.35
N GLY A 504 -9.39 -15.45 5.03
CA GLY A 504 -9.86 -14.14 4.57
C GLY A 504 -9.84 -13.12 5.71
N HIS A 505 -10.46 -11.96 5.50
CA HIS A 505 -10.54 -10.90 6.51
C HIS A 505 -12.00 -10.57 6.92
N ILE A 506 -12.21 -10.25 8.20
CA ILE A 506 -13.56 -10.04 8.77
C ILE A 506 -13.88 -8.60 9.13
N ASP A 507 -12.87 -7.73 9.09
CA ASP A 507 -13.11 -6.30 9.07
C ASP A 507 -13.82 -5.91 7.77
N ALA A 508 -14.54 -4.80 7.82
CA ALA A 508 -15.23 -4.22 6.69
C ALA A 508 -15.17 -2.69 6.82
N LEU A 509 -15.38 -1.98 5.70
CA LEU A 509 -15.48 -0.52 5.71
C LEU A 509 -16.56 -0.06 6.70
N THR A 510 -16.18 0.84 7.61
CA THR A 510 -17.05 1.32 8.68
C THR A 510 -16.68 2.72 9.14
N ALA A 511 -17.53 3.38 9.94
CA ALA A 511 -17.21 4.66 10.56
C ALA A 511 -17.02 4.46 12.07
N LYS A 512 -15.76 4.52 12.53
CA LYS A 512 -15.40 4.30 13.94
C LYS A 512 -15.60 5.57 14.76
N LEU A 513 -16.05 5.44 15.99
CA LEU A 513 -16.09 6.57 16.93
C LEU A 513 -14.68 7.06 17.23
N LYS A 514 -14.50 8.38 17.32
CA LYS A 514 -13.24 8.97 17.75
C LYS A 514 -13.02 8.74 19.25
N PRO A 515 -11.77 8.75 19.74
CA PRO A 515 -11.49 8.63 21.18
C PRO A 515 -12.28 9.64 22.04
N VAL A 516 -12.46 10.86 21.52
CA VAL A 516 -13.42 11.86 22.02
C VAL A 516 -14.48 12.04 20.95
N SER A 517 -15.66 11.44 21.15
CA SER A 517 -16.76 11.52 20.17
C SER A 517 -17.79 12.59 20.51
N LYS A 518 -17.71 13.20 21.70
CA LYS A 518 -18.55 14.33 22.10
C LYS A 518 -18.23 15.55 21.23
N LEU A 519 -19.23 16.09 20.55
CA LEU A 519 -19.17 17.35 19.83
C LEU A 519 -20.15 18.35 20.46
N PRO A 520 -19.87 19.66 20.38
CA PRO A 520 -20.87 20.67 20.74
C PRO A 520 -22.13 20.53 19.89
N SER A 521 -23.30 20.75 20.51
CA SER A 521 -24.56 20.91 19.75
C SER A 521 -24.40 22.06 18.76
N LYS A 522 -24.83 21.85 17.51
CA LYS A 522 -24.70 22.83 16.42
C LYS A 522 -26.07 23.11 15.83
N VAL A 523 -26.56 24.34 16.03
CA VAL A 523 -27.84 24.83 15.48
C VAL A 523 -29.00 23.87 15.75
N GLY A 524 -29.17 23.45 17.01
CA GLY A 524 -30.23 22.53 17.39
C GLY A 524 -29.92 21.04 17.21
N TYR A 525 -28.75 20.65 16.69
CA TYR A 525 -28.42 19.25 16.41
C TYR A 525 -27.28 18.72 17.27
N ALA A 526 -27.48 17.54 17.86
CA ALA A 526 -26.43 16.75 18.48
C ALA A 526 -25.71 15.92 17.40
N GLN A 527 -24.38 16.03 17.35
CA GLN A 527 -23.53 15.35 16.38
C GLN A 527 -22.57 14.37 17.05
N LEU A 528 -22.03 13.43 16.26
CA LEU A 528 -21.11 12.41 16.74
C LEU A 528 -19.77 12.48 16.00
N GLY A 529 -18.67 12.58 16.74
CA GLY A 529 -17.32 12.55 16.18
C GLY A 529 -16.94 11.14 15.71
N VAL A 530 -16.81 10.94 14.40
CA VAL A 530 -16.41 9.65 13.79
C VAL A 530 -15.23 9.82 12.84
N ALA A 531 -14.54 8.71 12.54
CA ALA A 531 -13.47 8.64 11.55
C ALA A 531 -13.71 7.47 10.58
N PRO A 532 -13.45 7.65 9.27
CA PRO A 532 -13.62 6.58 8.29
C PRO A 532 -12.54 5.50 8.48
N TYR A 533 -12.95 4.23 8.49
CA TYR A 533 -12.06 3.07 8.44
C TYR A 533 -12.02 2.50 7.01
N ALA A 534 -10.82 2.15 6.54
CA ALA A 534 -10.58 1.51 5.24
C ALA A 534 -11.20 2.23 4.01
N GLY A 535 -11.35 3.56 4.08
CA GLY A 535 -11.91 4.35 2.96
C GLY A 535 -13.42 4.57 3.01
N ALA A 536 -14.11 4.19 4.09
CA ALA A 536 -15.52 4.47 4.34
C ALA A 536 -15.88 5.98 4.31
N LEU A 537 -17.17 6.29 4.53
CA LEU A 537 -17.74 7.62 4.35
C LEU A 537 -17.57 8.10 2.89
N GLY A 538 -17.98 7.24 1.96
CA GLY A 538 -18.09 7.57 0.53
C GLY A 538 -19.51 7.95 0.13
N LYS A 539 -19.78 8.06 -1.18
CA LYS A 539 -21.10 8.49 -1.71
C LYS A 539 -22.28 7.62 -1.25
N THR A 540 -22.05 6.33 -0.97
CA THR A 540 -23.13 5.39 -0.60
C THR A 540 -23.56 5.51 0.87
N TRP A 541 -22.82 6.26 1.70
CA TRP A 541 -23.07 6.44 3.13
C TRP A 541 -24.04 7.57 3.45
N TRP A 542 -24.32 8.46 2.49
CA TRP A 542 -25.32 9.52 2.66
C TRP A 542 -26.72 8.92 2.80
N ASP A 543 -27.53 9.54 3.65
CA ASP A 543 -28.94 9.22 3.84
C ASP A 543 -29.22 7.76 4.20
N ARG A 544 -28.27 7.12 4.88
CA ARG A 544 -28.41 5.79 5.46
C ARG A 544 -28.83 5.85 6.92
N ASP A 545 -29.68 4.91 7.30
CA ASP A 545 -30.08 4.68 8.69
C ASP A 545 -28.95 3.92 9.39
N LEU A 546 -28.16 4.62 10.20
CA LEU A 546 -26.97 4.06 10.84
C LEU A 546 -27.26 3.69 12.28
N SER A 547 -27.05 2.43 12.64
CA SER A 547 -26.97 1.99 14.04
C SER A 547 -25.51 1.94 14.50
N ILE A 548 -25.29 1.64 15.77
CA ILE A 548 -23.99 1.55 16.43
C ILE A 548 -23.83 0.20 17.14
N GLY A 549 -22.62 -0.33 17.09
CA GLY A 549 -22.25 -1.51 17.86
C GLY A 549 -20.74 -1.63 18.03
N GLY A 550 -20.30 -2.56 18.85
CA GLY A 550 -18.88 -2.83 19.07
C GLY A 550 -18.59 -3.44 20.42
N LYS A 551 -17.40 -3.15 20.95
CA LYS A 551 -16.88 -3.71 22.20
C LYS A 551 -16.69 -2.60 23.23
N VAL A 552 -17.11 -2.83 24.47
CA VAL A 552 -16.94 -1.92 25.61
C VAL A 552 -16.07 -2.62 26.66
N LEU A 553 -15.02 -1.95 27.13
CA LEU A 553 -14.15 -2.43 28.20
C LEU A 553 -14.65 -1.89 29.54
N VAL A 554 -15.02 -2.80 30.43
CA VAL A 554 -15.64 -2.49 31.71
C VAL A 554 -14.82 -3.11 32.84
N ARG A 555 -14.56 -2.35 33.90
CA ARG A 555 -14.02 -2.89 35.15
C ARG A 555 -15.17 -3.51 35.95
N ASN A 556 -15.14 -4.82 36.13
CA ASN A 556 -16.12 -5.51 36.97
C ASN A 556 -15.86 -5.17 38.45
N ALA A 557 -16.83 -4.55 39.11
CA ALA A 557 -16.69 -4.11 40.50
C ALA A 557 -16.54 -5.27 41.50
N SER A 558 -17.13 -6.44 41.23
CA SER A 558 -17.06 -7.58 42.15
C SER A 558 -15.75 -8.36 42.04
N THR A 559 -15.16 -8.43 40.84
CA THR A 559 -13.92 -9.19 40.60
C THR A 559 -12.67 -8.32 40.48
N GLY A 560 -12.82 -7.01 40.28
CA GLY A 560 -11.75 -6.06 39.97
C GLY A 560 -11.14 -6.21 38.56
N LYS A 561 -11.54 -7.24 37.80
CA LYS A 561 -11.01 -7.55 36.48
C LYS A 561 -11.62 -6.65 35.40
N VAL A 562 -10.88 -6.47 34.31
CA VAL A 562 -11.39 -5.79 33.11
C VAL A 562 -11.97 -6.83 32.17
N GLU A 563 -13.20 -6.60 31.74
CA GLU A 563 -13.97 -7.48 30.86
C GLU A 563 -14.38 -6.72 29.60
N ALA A 564 -14.44 -7.44 28.47
CA ALA A 564 -15.00 -6.93 27.24
C ALA A 564 -16.47 -7.35 27.12
N LYS A 565 -17.37 -6.38 26.95
CA LYS A 565 -18.79 -6.62 26.66
C LYS A 565 -19.11 -6.17 25.24
N LEU A 566 -19.87 -6.97 24.49
CA LEU A 566 -20.36 -6.56 23.17
C LEU A 566 -21.70 -5.83 23.30
N VAL A 567 -21.85 -4.75 22.54
CA VAL A 567 -23.09 -3.97 22.48
C VAL A 567 -23.49 -3.76 21.03
N LYS A 568 -24.79 -3.86 20.77
CA LYS A 568 -25.41 -3.57 19.47
C LYS A 568 -26.76 -2.92 19.75
N LEU A 569 -27.02 -1.75 19.17
CA LEU A 569 -28.34 -1.15 19.26
C LEU A 569 -29.19 -1.60 18.08
N ASP A 570 -30.44 -1.97 18.33
CA ASP A 570 -31.34 -2.52 17.31
C ASP A 570 -32.16 -1.46 16.55
N TRP A 571 -31.86 -0.17 16.75
CA TRP A 571 -32.48 0.94 16.02
C TRP A 571 -31.42 1.91 15.47
N PRO A 572 -31.69 2.62 14.37
CA PRO A 572 -30.77 3.63 13.85
C PRO A 572 -30.67 4.82 14.79
N ILE A 573 -29.44 5.13 15.21
CA ILE A 573 -29.13 6.24 16.13
C ILE A 573 -28.47 7.41 15.42
N ALA A 574 -28.01 7.23 14.19
CA ALA A 574 -27.25 8.20 13.45
C ALA A 574 -27.71 8.27 11.98
N ARG A 575 -27.58 9.45 11.39
CA ARG A 575 -27.74 9.65 9.94
C ARG A 575 -26.78 10.72 9.44
N ILE A 576 -26.28 10.55 8.22
CA ILE A 576 -25.47 11.55 7.52
C ILE A 576 -26.35 12.14 6.40
N PRO A 577 -27.04 13.27 6.62
CA PRO A 577 -27.99 13.82 5.65
C PRO A 577 -27.29 14.52 4.49
N SER A 578 -27.72 14.26 3.25
CA SER A 578 -27.25 15.06 2.11
C SER A 578 -27.76 16.50 2.19
N LEU A 579 -27.04 17.42 1.55
CA LEU A 579 -27.55 18.77 1.31
C LEU A 579 -28.51 18.73 0.10
N ALA A 580 -29.67 19.36 0.22
CA ALA A 580 -30.64 19.41 -0.87
C ALA A 580 -30.04 20.05 -2.14
N GLU A 581 -30.27 19.44 -3.30
CA GLU A 581 -29.68 19.88 -4.57
C GLU A 581 -30.03 21.33 -4.95
N HIS A 582 -31.17 21.84 -4.46
CA HIS A 582 -31.63 23.22 -4.62
C HIS A 582 -30.61 24.27 -4.16
N PHE A 583 -29.69 23.93 -3.26
CA PHE A 583 -28.62 24.83 -2.83
C PHE A 583 -27.50 25.01 -3.88
N GLY A 584 -27.52 24.26 -4.99
CA GLY A 584 -26.60 24.42 -6.11
C GLY A 584 -25.21 23.84 -5.82
N ALA A 585 -24.15 24.57 -6.18
CA ALA A 585 -22.76 24.11 -6.09
C ALA A 585 -22.35 23.52 -4.71
N PRO A 586 -22.77 24.06 -3.55
CA PRO A 586 -22.49 23.45 -2.25
C PRO A 586 -23.05 22.03 -2.04
N ALA A 587 -24.08 21.64 -2.78
CA ALA A 587 -24.66 20.29 -2.74
C ALA A 587 -23.93 19.31 -3.67
N GLN A 588 -22.89 19.76 -4.36
CA GLN A 588 -22.07 18.93 -5.26
C GLN A 588 -20.73 18.62 -4.59
N GLY A 589 -20.39 17.34 -4.46
CA GLY A 589 -19.14 16.89 -3.86
C GLY A 589 -17.89 17.16 -4.73
N PRO A 590 -16.69 16.77 -4.27
CA PRO A 590 -16.43 15.92 -3.11
C PRO A 590 -16.70 16.62 -1.79
N PHE A 591 -17.27 15.89 -0.84
CA PHE A 591 -17.57 16.40 0.49
C PHE A 591 -16.44 16.10 1.47
N ASN A 592 -16.16 17.06 2.35
CA ASN A 592 -15.19 16.89 3.41
C ASN A 592 -15.75 15.92 4.48
N LYS A 593 -15.03 14.82 4.71
CA LYS A 593 -15.44 13.76 5.64
C LYS A 593 -15.49 14.22 7.11
N GLU A 594 -14.72 15.25 7.48
CA GLU A 594 -14.63 15.78 8.84
C GLU A 594 -15.72 16.82 9.12
N THR A 595 -16.09 17.65 8.14
CA THR A 595 -16.98 18.80 8.37
C THR A 595 -18.37 18.67 7.74
N GLN A 596 -18.52 17.87 6.70
CA GLN A 596 -19.78 17.70 5.96
C GLN A 596 -20.40 16.32 6.16
N MET A 597 -19.60 15.27 6.44
CA MET A 597 -20.10 13.91 6.67
C MET A 597 -20.21 13.54 8.16
N VAL A 598 -20.51 14.52 9.01
CA VAL A 598 -20.64 14.31 10.46
C VAL A 598 -22.03 13.75 10.79
N PRO A 599 -22.14 12.55 11.38
CA PRO A 599 -23.44 11.97 11.72
C PRO A 599 -24.21 12.82 12.73
N ILE A 600 -25.51 12.99 12.48
CA ILE A 600 -26.47 13.59 13.42
C ILE A 600 -27.08 12.45 14.24
N ILE A 601 -27.11 12.62 15.57
CA ILE A 601 -27.61 11.61 16.53
C ILE A 601 -28.78 12.09 17.38
N GLY A 602 -29.25 13.33 17.18
CA GLY A 602 -30.40 13.85 17.88
C GLY A 602 -30.57 15.36 17.73
N VAL A 603 -31.59 15.89 18.43
CA VAL A 603 -31.96 17.30 18.47
C VAL A 603 -31.81 17.83 19.90
N ASP A 604 -31.34 19.07 20.02
CA ASP A 604 -31.15 19.83 21.24
C ASP A 604 -31.40 21.32 20.97
N ASN A 605 -32.64 21.77 21.16
CA ASN A 605 -33.09 23.17 20.98
C ASN A 605 -33.18 23.92 22.31
N SER A 606 -32.45 23.49 23.34
CA SER A 606 -32.53 24.08 24.68
C SER A 606 -32.10 25.55 24.72
N ASP A 607 -31.31 25.99 23.74
CA ASP A 607 -30.91 27.38 23.51
C ASP A 607 -32.07 28.31 23.13
N LEU A 608 -33.16 27.78 22.56
CA LEU A 608 -34.32 28.57 22.11
C LEU A 608 -35.39 28.77 23.18
N PHE A 609 -35.44 27.91 24.21
CA PHE A 609 -36.51 27.91 25.21
C PHE A 609 -35.97 28.28 26.60
N GLN A 610 -35.46 29.51 26.74
CA GLN A 610 -35.10 30.06 28.04
C GLN A 610 -36.35 30.44 28.85
N SER A 611 -36.96 29.45 29.51
CA SER A 611 -37.57 29.50 30.86
C SER A 611 -38.70 28.47 31.03
N GLN A 612 -38.41 27.37 31.74
CA GLN A 612 -39.14 26.95 32.94
C GLN A 612 -38.49 25.71 33.56
N GLN A 613 -37.88 25.97 34.72
CA GLN A 613 -37.57 25.06 35.81
C GLN A 613 -36.62 23.86 35.59
N THR A 614 -35.52 24.01 36.32
CA THR A 614 -34.74 22.96 36.98
C THR A 614 -34.00 21.99 36.08
N SER A 615 -32.69 22.25 36.05
CA SER A 615 -31.64 21.25 36.01
C SER A 615 -31.04 20.96 34.63
N THR A 616 -30.05 21.77 34.27
CA THR A 616 -28.86 21.32 33.55
C THR A 616 -28.11 20.16 34.25
N THR A 617 -28.69 19.53 35.28
CA THR A 617 -28.10 18.40 36.00
C THR A 617 -28.60 17.03 35.50
N THR A 618 -29.51 16.92 34.52
CA THR A 618 -29.91 15.57 34.03
C THR A 618 -29.03 15.02 32.92
N ALA A 619 -28.31 15.85 32.15
CA ALA A 619 -27.54 15.35 31.00
C ALA A 619 -26.29 14.55 31.43
N ASP A 620 -25.57 14.99 32.47
CA ASP A 620 -24.34 14.36 32.96
C ASP A 620 -24.53 13.67 34.33
N ASN A 621 -25.78 13.38 34.74
CA ASN A 621 -26.08 12.77 36.04
C ASN A 621 -25.32 11.43 36.21
N GLY A 622 -24.34 11.40 37.11
CA GLY A 622 -23.50 10.22 37.37
C GLY A 622 -22.28 10.06 36.44
N ILE A 623 -22.04 10.97 35.50
CA ILE A 623 -20.81 10.98 34.68
C ILE A 623 -19.78 11.90 35.34
N GLU A 624 -18.72 11.30 35.90
CA GLU A 624 -17.68 12.05 36.59
C GLU A 624 -16.69 12.72 35.61
N PRO A 625 -16.31 14.00 35.82
CA PRO A 625 -15.26 14.66 35.04
C PRO A 625 -13.93 13.90 35.09
N GLY A 626 -13.22 13.85 33.97
CA GLY A 626 -11.92 13.15 33.86
C GLY A 626 -12.03 11.64 33.58
N THR A 627 -13.24 11.07 33.59
CA THR A 627 -13.47 9.69 33.15
C THR A 627 -13.57 9.58 31.62
N PHE A 628 -13.47 8.36 31.09
CA PHE A 628 -13.75 8.09 29.68
C PHE A 628 -15.20 8.45 29.31
N ALA A 629 -16.17 8.20 30.19
CA ALA A 629 -17.57 8.52 29.94
C ALA A 629 -17.78 10.03 29.64
N ALA A 630 -17.02 10.91 30.30
CA ALA A 630 -17.10 12.36 30.08
C ALA A 630 -16.65 12.81 28.67
N THR A 631 -15.90 11.99 27.93
CA THR A 631 -15.42 12.31 26.57
C THR A 631 -16.42 11.92 25.47
N GLN A 632 -17.55 11.31 25.85
CA GLN A 632 -18.57 10.80 24.94
C GLN A 632 -19.88 11.60 25.07
N PRO A 633 -20.79 11.56 24.08
CA PRO A 633 -22.11 12.14 24.23
C PRO A 633 -22.86 11.49 25.40
N ALA A 634 -23.35 12.28 26.35
CA ALA A 634 -23.89 11.74 27.59
C ALA A 634 -25.09 10.81 27.38
N LYS A 635 -26.02 11.15 26.48
CA LYS A 635 -27.13 10.25 26.09
C LYS A 635 -26.64 8.92 25.53
N LEU A 636 -25.53 8.91 24.79
CA LEU A 636 -24.94 7.67 24.27
C LEU A 636 -24.39 6.80 25.40
N ILE A 637 -23.71 7.40 26.40
CA ILE A 637 -23.27 6.68 27.61
C ILE A 637 -24.47 6.02 28.31
N HIS A 638 -25.54 6.76 28.56
CA HIS A 638 -26.73 6.21 29.22
C HIS A 638 -27.34 5.04 28.45
N VAL A 639 -27.48 5.18 27.12
CA VAL A 639 -28.07 4.14 26.26
C VAL A 639 -27.21 2.89 26.23
N ILE A 640 -25.91 3.01 25.99
CA ILE A 640 -24.98 1.88 25.95
C ILE A 640 -24.89 1.20 27.33
N SER A 641 -24.87 2.00 28.40
CA SER A 641 -24.81 1.49 29.76
C SER A 641 -26.09 0.74 30.15
N LYS A 642 -27.26 1.26 29.76
CA LYS A 642 -28.55 0.57 29.95
C LYS A 642 -28.57 -0.78 29.22
N GLU A 643 -28.12 -0.82 27.97
CA GLU A 643 -28.05 -2.05 27.16
C GLU A 643 -27.15 -3.11 27.82
N LEU A 644 -26.04 -2.69 28.43
CA LEU A 644 -25.06 -3.58 29.05
C LEU A 644 -25.29 -3.85 30.54
N GLY A 645 -26.33 -3.27 31.14
CA GLY A 645 -26.61 -3.33 32.58
C GLY A 645 -25.51 -2.69 33.44
N ILE A 646 -24.86 -1.63 32.95
CA ILE A 646 -23.82 -0.87 33.66
C ILE A 646 -24.47 0.30 34.41
N THR A 647 -24.31 0.32 35.73
CA THR A 647 -24.87 1.39 36.59
C THR A 647 -23.83 2.42 37.02
N ASP A 648 -22.56 2.02 37.11
CA ASP A 648 -21.44 2.92 37.41
C ASP A 648 -20.68 3.25 36.12
N TYR A 649 -20.81 4.48 35.63
CA TYR A 649 -20.20 4.91 34.37
C TYR A 649 -18.68 5.05 34.45
N SER A 650 -18.12 5.21 35.66
CA SER A 650 -16.66 5.26 35.86
C SER A 650 -15.99 3.89 35.60
N SER A 651 -16.78 2.81 35.67
CA SER A 651 -16.32 1.46 35.34
C SER A 651 -16.01 1.26 33.85
N ILE A 652 -16.53 2.12 32.96
CA ILE A 652 -16.25 2.08 31.53
C ILE A 652 -14.84 2.66 31.31
N LEU A 653 -13.89 1.79 30.95
CA LEU A 653 -12.51 2.18 30.73
C LEU A 653 -12.30 2.73 29.31
N ASN A 654 -12.95 2.12 28.33
CA ASN A 654 -12.90 2.51 26.93
C ASN A 654 -13.96 1.76 26.09
N TRP A 655 -14.13 2.13 24.83
CA TRP A 655 -14.87 1.34 23.86
C TRP A 655 -14.25 1.38 22.46
N GLU A 656 -14.60 0.39 21.64
CA GLU A 656 -14.36 0.36 20.20
C GLU A 656 -15.72 0.18 19.53
N LEU A 657 -16.40 1.30 19.26
CA LEU A 657 -17.71 1.33 18.62
C LEU A 657 -17.62 1.86 17.19
N GLU A 658 -18.51 1.38 16.34
CA GLU A 658 -18.58 1.74 14.93
C GLU A 658 -20.04 1.86 14.45
N LEU A 659 -20.27 2.79 13.51
CA LEU A 659 -21.56 2.97 12.86
C LEU A 659 -21.68 2.07 11.63
N TYR A 660 -22.84 1.45 11.47
CA TYR A 660 -23.13 0.53 10.38
C TYR A 660 -24.55 0.73 9.84
N ASP A 661 -24.77 0.37 8.56
CA ASP A 661 -26.12 0.35 7.96
C ASP A 661 -27.03 -0.64 8.70
N SER A 662 -28.09 -0.12 9.32
CA SER A 662 -29.07 -0.88 10.10
C SER A 662 -30.03 -1.68 9.24
N GLN A 663 -30.08 -1.44 7.92
CA GLN A 663 -30.94 -2.17 7.01
C GLN A 663 -30.55 -3.67 6.97
N PRO A 664 -31.44 -4.60 7.38
CA PRO A 664 -31.15 -6.04 7.41
C PRO A 664 -30.71 -6.57 6.05
N ALA A 665 -29.87 -7.61 6.04
CA ALA A 665 -29.56 -8.33 4.81
C ALA A 665 -30.79 -9.09 4.33
N CYS A 666 -30.98 -9.20 3.02
CA CYS A 666 -32.15 -9.87 2.46
C CYS A 666 -31.88 -10.51 1.09
N LEU A 667 -32.74 -11.45 0.72
CA LEU A 667 -32.86 -11.92 -0.66
C LEU A 667 -33.56 -10.84 -1.52
N GLY A 668 -33.11 -10.69 -2.76
CA GLY A 668 -33.61 -9.71 -3.72
C GLY A 668 -33.52 -10.19 -5.17
N GLY A 669 -33.97 -9.35 -6.10
CA GLY A 669 -34.24 -9.77 -7.49
C GLY A 669 -35.66 -10.33 -7.64
N LEU A 670 -36.17 -10.38 -8.87
CA LEU A 670 -37.54 -10.86 -9.15
C LEU A 670 -37.71 -12.32 -8.72
N ASP A 671 -36.67 -13.13 -8.93
CA ASP A 671 -36.64 -14.56 -8.59
C ASP A 671 -35.95 -14.85 -7.25
N LYS A 672 -35.67 -13.80 -6.46
CA LYS A 672 -34.86 -13.89 -5.24
C LYS A 672 -33.49 -14.53 -5.49
N ASP A 673 -32.87 -14.21 -6.61
CA ASP A 673 -31.59 -14.74 -7.08
C ASP A 673 -30.37 -13.95 -6.59
N LEU A 674 -30.59 -12.85 -5.86
CA LEU A 674 -29.57 -11.97 -5.31
C LEU A 674 -29.64 -11.90 -3.78
N ILE A 675 -28.54 -11.52 -3.15
CA ILE A 675 -28.44 -11.12 -1.75
C ILE A 675 -28.01 -9.66 -1.69
N PHE A 676 -28.75 -8.83 -0.96
CA PHE A 676 -28.40 -7.45 -0.65
C PHE A 676 -27.99 -7.34 0.81
N ALA A 677 -26.73 -6.96 1.06
CA ALA A 677 -26.20 -6.83 2.42
C ALA A 677 -25.08 -5.77 2.47
N GLY A 678 -24.89 -5.17 3.64
CA GLY A 678 -23.67 -4.40 3.92
C GLY A 678 -22.52 -5.32 4.31
N ARG A 679 -21.28 -4.84 4.18
CA ARG A 679 -20.08 -5.51 4.73
C ARG A 679 -19.80 -6.91 4.14
N ILE A 680 -20.25 -7.18 2.91
CA ILE A 680 -20.02 -8.45 2.22
C ILE A 680 -18.52 -8.74 2.11
N ASP A 681 -17.73 -7.70 1.82
CA ASP A 681 -16.28 -7.67 1.86
C ASP A 681 -15.73 -7.63 3.30
N ASP A 682 -15.02 -8.65 3.78
CA ASP A 682 -14.89 -10.02 3.25
C ASP A 682 -15.60 -11.06 4.16
N LYS A 683 -16.64 -10.60 4.88
CA LYS A 683 -17.49 -11.49 5.68
C LYS A 683 -18.14 -12.61 4.86
N LEU A 684 -18.30 -12.46 3.55
CA LEU A 684 -18.81 -13.49 2.63
C LEU A 684 -17.88 -14.70 2.52
N CYS A 685 -16.63 -14.51 2.07
CA CYS A 685 -15.69 -15.63 1.93
C CYS A 685 -15.35 -16.21 3.30
N CYS A 686 -15.23 -15.35 4.31
CA CYS A 686 -15.06 -15.77 5.68
C CYS A 686 -16.19 -16.69 6.15
N TYR A 687 -17.46 -16.28 6.02
CA TYR A 687 -18.60 -17.12 6.39
C TYR A 687 -18.57 -18.47 5.68
N ALA A 688 -18.33 -18.48 4.37
CA ALA A 688 -18.23 -19.71 3.60
C ALA A 688 -17.08 -20.63 4.06
N ALA A 689 -15.89 -20.08 4.34
CA ALA A 689 -14.74 -20.84 4.84
C ALA A 689 -15.02 -21.45 6.23
N HIS A 690 -15.73 -20.72 7.10
CA HIS A 690 -16.13 -21.22 8.41
C HIS A 690 -17.10 -22.39 8.30
N GLN A 691 -18.16 -22.22 7.51
CA GLN A 691 -19.16 -23.26 7.27
C GLN A 691 -18.54 -24.49 6.58
N ALA A 692 -17.59 -24.29 5.66
CA ALA A 692 -16.84 -25.37 5.04
C ALA A 692 -16.00 -26.17 6.03
N LEU A 693 -15.32 -25.50 6.97
CA LEU A 693 -14.56 -26.17 8.03
C LEU A 693 -15.48 -27.01 8.93
N LEU A 694 -16.65 -26.47 9.30
CA LEU A 694 -17.65 -27.19 10.11
C LEU A 694 -18.27 -28.38 9.37
N ALA A 695 -18.48 -28.26 8.06
CA ALA A 695 -19.07 -29.29 7.22
C ALA A 695 -18.08 -30.38 6.77
N SER A 696 -16.77 -30.11 6.83
CA SER A 696 -15.73 -31.08 6.44
C SER A 696 -15.64 -32.23 7.48
N PRO A 697 -15.81 -33.50 7.08
CA PRO A 697 -15.76 -34.61 8.02
C PRO A 697 -14.38 -34.84 8.63
N ASP A 698 -14.31 -35.34 9.85
CA ASP A 698 -13.02 -35.64 10.54
C ASP A 698 -12.22 -36.79 9.88
N SER A 699 -12.87 -37.56 9.01
CA SER A 699 -12.29 -38.72 8.32
C SER A 699 -11.57 -38.38 7.02
N THR A 700 -11.78 -37.18 6.46
CA THR A 700 -11.11 -36.72 5.23
C THR A 700 -9.83 -35.97 5.57
N SER A 701 -8.81 -36.06 4.71
CA SER A 701 -7.47 -35.50 4.94
C SER A 701 -6.97 -35.72 6.38
N SER A 702 -6.98 -36.98 6.83
CA SER A 702 -6.81 -37.34 8.23
C SER A 702 -5.37 -37.21 8.75
N SER A 703 -4.40 -36.99 7.86
CA SER A 703 -3.01 -36.71 8.18
C SER A 703 -2.69 -35.21 8.22
N SER A 704 -3.64 -34.33 7.90
CA SER A 704 -3.42 -32.88 7.79
C SER A 704 -4.16 -32.11 8.89
N VAL A 705 -3.74 -30.87 9.09
CA VAL A 705 -4.52 -29.89 9.86
C VAL A 705 -5.42 -29.13 8.89
N LYS A 706 -6.73 -29.12 9.14
CA LYS A 706 -7.66 -28.24 8.41
C LYS A 706 -7.79 -26.96 9.20
N MET A 707 -7.55 -25.82 8.57
CA MET A 707 -7.49 -24.54 9.25
C MET A 707 -8.30 -23.47 8.51
N GLY A 708 -9.24 -22.87 9.22
CA GLY A 708 -9.83 -21.58 8.86
C GLY A 708 -9.07 -20.49 9.63
N ALA A 709 -8.24 -19.70 8.95
CA ALA A 709 -7.41 -18.68 9.59
C ALA A 709 -7.88 -17.28 9.22
N ARG A 710 -7.81 -16.32 10.15
CA ARG A 710 -8.15 -14.91 9.88
C ARG A 710 -7.31 -13.96 10.70
N SER A 711 -5.99 -14.09 10.60
CA SER A 711 -5.10 -13.16 11.30
C SER A 711 -3.63 -13.28 10.92
N ASN A 712 -2.91 -12.18 11.19
CA ASN A 712 -1.45 -12.07 11.17
C ASN A 712 -0.69 -12.99 12.14
N PHE A 713 -1.35 -13.87 12.91
CA PHE A 713 -0.73 -14.77 13.87
C PHE A 713 -0.77 -16.25 13.46
N MET A 714 -1.16 -16.53 12.22
CA MET A 714 -1.19 -17.88 11.66
C MET A 714 0.13 -18.65 11.82
N SER A 715 1.27 -17.99 11.60
CA SER A 715 2.60 -18.59 11.81
C SER A 715 2.77 -19.16 13.22
N SER A 716 2.31 -18.42 14.23
CA SER A 716 2.40 -18.85 15.64
C SER A 716 1.49 -20.06 15.92
N VAL A 717 0.30 -20.12 15.31
CA VAL A 717 -0.58 -21.29 15.44
C VAL A 717 0.03 -22.52 14.80
N ILE A 718 0.54 -22.40 13.56
CA ILE A 718 1.18 -23.52 12.83
C ILE A 718 2.39 -24.03 13.60
N GLU A 719 3.25 -23.13 14.10
CA GLU A 719 4.41 -23.49 14.92
C GLU A 719 4.00 -24.25 16.18
N ARG A 720 3.00 -23.76 16.92
CA ARG A 720 2.53 -24.40 18.16
C ARG A 720 1.91 -25.77 17.89
N ILE A 721 1.17 -25.94 16.80
CA ILE A 721 0.64 -27.23 16.39
C ILE A 721 1.79 -28.18 16.03
N THR A 722 2.73 -27.73 15.20
CA THR A 722 3.90 -28.50 14.78
C THR A 722 4.72 -28.96 15.98
N GLN A 723 4.94 -28.09 16.96
CA GLN A 723 5.68 -28.42 18.18
C GLN A 723 4.94 -29.44 19.06
N SER A 724 3.61 -29.42 19.10
CA SER A 724 2.82 -30.21 20.06
C SER A 724 2.81 -31.71 19.79
N PHE A 725 3.13 -32.14 18.56
CA PHE A 725 3.10 -33.55 18.16
C PHE A 725 4.48 -34.15 17.88
N VAL A 726 5.56 -33.44 18.25
CA VAL A 726 6.93 -33.97 18.14
C VAL A 726 7.10 -35.14 19.13
N PRO A 727 7.60 -36.31 18.68
CA PRO A 727 7.87 -37.44 19.58
C PRO A 727 8.87 -37.06 20.68
N VAL A 728 8.73 -37.63 21.88
CA VAL A 728 9.65 -37.40 23.01
C VAL A 728 11.12 -37.76 22.66
N THR A 729 11.32 -38.62 21.67
CA THR A 729 12.63 -39.03 21.16
C THR A 729 13.27 -38.03 20.19
N SER A 730 12.57 -36.94 19.86
CA SER A 730 13.00 -35.94 18.88
C SER A 730 12.79 -34.53 19.42
N SER A 731 13.53 -33.56 18.91
CA SER A 731 13.37 -32.14 19.27
C SER A 731 12.67 -31.38 18.16
N TYR A 732 11.77 -30.46 18.53
CA TYR A 732 11.30 -29.44 17.60
C TYR A 732 12.48 -28.63 17.04
N GLY A 733 12.40 -28.22 15.78
CA GLY A 733 13.40 -27.39 15.13
C GLY A 733 12.85 -26.70 13.88
N PRO A 734 13.55 -25.68 13.35
CA PRO A 734 13.09 -24.87 12.23
C PRO A 734 12.89 -25.69 10.94
N ASP A 735 13.67 -26.75 10.74
CA ASP A 735 13.54 -27.64 9.59
C ASP A 735 12.19 -28.37 9.55
N LEU A 736 11.70 -28.83 10.71
CA LEU A 736 10.40 -29.50 10.82
C LEU A 736 9.22 -28.55 10.57
N LEU A 737 9.36 -27.29 10.98
CA LEU A 737 8.40 -26.24 10.65
C LEU A 737 8.44 -25.93 9.14
N ALA A 738 9.63 -25.81 8.55
CA ALA A 738 9.80 -25.58 7.12
C ALA A 738 9.19 -26.74 6.29
N GLN A 739 9.40 -27.99 6.71
CA GLN A 739 8.77 -29.16 6.11
C GLN A 739 7.23 -29.09 6.20
N THR A 740 6.70 -28.77 7.38
CA THR A 740 5.25 -28.58 7.58
C THR A 740 4.70 -27.52 6.63
N VAL A 741 5.38 -26.37 6.49
CA VAL A 741 5.00 -25.28 5.59
C VAL A 741 5.09 -25.68 4.12
N ALA A 742 6.14 -26.40 3.71
CA ALA A 742 6.30 -26.87 2.33
C ALA A 742 5.17 -27.84 1.93
N ASN A 743 4.75 -28.69 2.87
CA ASN A 743 3.61 -29.60 2.70
C ASN A 743 2.25 -28.93 2.90
N SER A 744 2.19 -27.61 3.13
CA SER A 744 0.96 -26.87 3.33
C SER A 744 0.51 -26.15 2.07
N PHE A 745 -0.77 -25.77 2.03
CA PHE A 745 -1.33 -24.95 0.95
C PHE A 745 -2.30 -23.92 1.49
N PHE A 746 -2.19 -22.69 0.99
CA PHE A 746 -2.94 -21.54 1.46
C PHE A 746 -3.92 -21.02 0.39
N VAL A 747 -5.21 -21.19 0.64
CA VAL A 747 -6.29 -20.52 -0.10
C VAL A 747 -6.54 -19.16 0.54
N SER A 748 -5.98 -18.11 -0.06
CA SER A 748 -6.30 -16.72 0.23
C SER A 748 -7.68 -16.42 -0.36
N SER A 749 -8.69 -16.39 0.51
CA SER A 749 -10.08 -16.19 0.15
C SER A 749 -10.48 -14.75 0.39
N ASP A 750 -10.74 -13.99 -0.67
CA ASP A 750 -11.21 -12.61 -0.63
C ASP A 750 -12.25 -12.41 -1.74
N VAL A 751 -13.26 -11.58 -1.53
CA VAL A 751 -14.32 -11.33 -2.50
C VAL A 751 -13.78 -10.84 -3.86
N ILE A 752 -14.43 -11.23 -4.96
CA ILE A 752 -14.00 -10.88 -6.32
C ILE A 752 -15.06 -10.01 -7.01
N HIS A 753 -14.65 -9.18 -7.96
CA HIS A 753 -15.56 -8.35 -8.74
C HIS A 753 -16.38 -9.18 -9.74
N ALA A 754 -17.66 -9.40 -9.45
CA ALA A 754 -18.63 -9.88 -10.44
C ALA A 754 -18.74 -8.86 -11.59
N VAL A 755 -19.06 -9.33 -12.80
CA VAL A 755 -19.27 -8.43 -13.94
C VAL A 755 -20.46 -7.50 -13.69
N ASN A 756 -20.20 -6.19 -13.69
CA ASN A 756 -21.24 -5.19 -13.64
C ASN A 756 -21.69 -4.87 -15.07
N PRO A 757 -22.94 -5.23 -15.46
CA PRO A 757 -23.38 -5.08 -16.84
C PRO A 757 -23.40 -3.63 -17.31
N ASN A 758 -23.55 -2.66 -16.40
CA ASN A 758 -23.59 -1.22 -16.73
C ASN A 758 -22.20 -0.64 -17.02
N PHE A 759 -21.13 -1.37 -16.70
CA PHE A 759 -19.75 -0.96 -16.89
C PHE A 759 -18.93 -2.10 -17.53
N ALA A 760 -19.56 -2.91 -18.38
CA ALA A 760 -18.91 -4.10 -18.96
C ALA A 760 -17.56 -3.77 -19.65
N ASN A 761 -17.40 -2.54 -20.15
CA ASN A 761 -16.17 -2.05 -20.78
C ASN A 761 -14.93 -2.05 -19.85
N VAL A 762 -15.09 -2.02 -18.52
CA VAL A 762 -13.95 -2.06 -17.58
C VAL A 762 -13.50 -3.46 -17.21
N TYR A 763 -14.23 -4.50 -17.63
CA TYR A 763 -13.89 -5.88 -17.36
C TYR A 763 -13.10 -6.49 -18.52
N LEU A 764 -12.18 -7.40 -18.19
CA LEU A 764 -11.37 -8.11 -19.19
C LEU A 764 -12.21 -9.23 -19.80
N GLU A 765 -12.31 -9.25 -21.13
CA GLU A 765 -12.99 -10.30 -21.87
C GLU A 765 -12.47 -11.70 -21.44
N ASN A 766 -13.38 -12.67 -21.32
CA ASN A 766 -13.11 -14.04 -20.82
C ASN A 766 -12.71 -14.17 -19.34
N HIS A 767 -12.57 -13.07 -18.60
CA HIS A 767 -12.19 -13.07 -17.17
C HIS A 767 -13.25 -12.33 -16.32
N MET A 768 -14.52 -12.56 -16.66
CA MET A 768 -15.69 -11.83 -16.15
C MET A 768 -16.59 -12.76 -15.34
N PRO A 769 -16.33 -12.95 -14.03
CA PRO A 769 -17.10 -13.88 -13.23
C PRO A 769 -18.55 -13.41 -13.07
N ARG A 770 -19.46 -14.39 -13.02
CA ARG A 770 -20.90 -14.21 -12.86
C ARG A 770 -21.35 -14.69 -11.50
N LEU A 771 -22.46 -14.12 -11.02
CA LEU A 771 -23.13 -14.55 -9.80
C LEU A 771 -23.80 -15.93 -10.00
N ASN A 772 -23.98 -16.69 -8.91
CA ASN A 772 -24.64 -18.00 -8.88
C ASN A 772 -23.99 -19.11 -9.74
N VAL A 773 -22.70 -18.98 -10.08
CA VAL A 773 -21.96 -19.97 -10.89
C VAL A 773 -20.95 -20.74 -10.04
N GLY A 774 -20.09 -20.01 -9.32
CA GLY A 774 -19.07 -20.62 -8.47
C GLY A 774 -17.97 -19.65 -8.07
N VAL A 775 -17.09 -20.14 -7.21
CA VAL A 775 -15.91 -19.38 -6.75
C VAL A 775 -15.00 -19.05 -7.94
N THR A 776 -14.35 -17.90 -7.85
CA THR A 776 -13.50 -17.36 -8.91
C THR A 776 -12.04 -17.40 -8.47
N VAL A 777 -11.14 -17.79 -9.36
CA VAL A 777 -9.70 -17.66 -9.15
C VAL A 777 -9.27 -16.25 -9.58
N SER A 778 -8.55 -15.54 -8.72
CA SER A 778 -8.03 -14.20 -9.00
C SER A 778 -6.58 -14.30 -9.50
N ALA A 779 -6.35 -13.89 -10.73
CA ALA A 779 -5.02 -13.85 -11.34
C ALA A 779 -4.56 -12.41 -11.54
N ASP A 780 -3.27 -12.17 -11.34
CA ASP A 780 -2.64 -10.88 -11.61
C ASP A 780 -1.16 -11.08 -11.97
N SER A 781 -0.70 -10.43 -13.04
CA SER A 781 0.67 -10.58 -13.52
C SER A 781 1.71 -9.76 -12.74
N ASN A 782 1.27 -8.90 -11.81
CA ASN A 782 2.10 -7.91 -11.12
C ASN A 782 2.23 -8.18 -9.61
N GLY A 783 1.80 -9.35 -9.14
CA GLY A 783 1.95 -9.76 -7.74
C GLY A 783 0.92 -9.17 -6.78
N HIS A 784 -0.20 -8.61 -7.28
CA HIS A 784 -1.33 -8.24 -6.41
C HIS A 784 -2.06 -9.47 -5.85
N MET A 785 -1.94 -10.59 -6.55
CA MET A 785 -2.43 -11.92 -6.20
C MET A 785 -1.26 -12.89 -6.17
N THR A 786 -1.37 -13.96 -5.39
CA THR A 786 -0.36 -15.02 -5.25
C THR A 786 -0.49 -16.08 -6.34
N THR A 787 -1.65 -16.15 -6.98
CA THR A 787 -2.01 -17.19 -7.95
C THR A 787 -0.98 -17.29 -9.08
N ASP A 788 -0.52 -18.52 -9.30
CA ASP A 788 0.32 -18.96 -10.40
C ASP A 788 -0.28 -20.20 -11.10
N SER A 789 0.46 -20.79 -12.05
CA SER A 789 -0.01 -21.96 -12.79
C SER A 789 -0.21 -23.21 -11.91
N VAL A 790 0.67 -23.42 -10.93
CA VAL A 790 0.64 -24.62 -10.06
C VAL A 790 -0.56 -24.52 -9.11
N SER A 791 -0.69 -23.39 -8.44
CA SER A 791 -1.77 -23.10 -7.50
C SER A 791 -3.14 -23.06 -8.18
N HIS A 792 -3.24 -22.51 -9.39
CA HIS A 792 -4.46 -22.62 -10.21
C HIS A 792 -4.78 -24.07 -10.57
N GLY A 793 -3.78 -24.85 -11.01
CA GLY A 793 -3.94 -26.28 -11.31
C GLY A 793 -4.43 -27.07 -10.09
N PHE A 794 -3.86 -26.81 -8.92
CA PHE A 794 -4.23 -27.43 -7.65
C PHE A 794 -5.70 -27.17 -7.32
N ILE A 795 -6.14 -25.90 -7.29
CA ILE A 795 -7.52 -25.59 -6.91
C ILE A 795 -8.53 -26.03 -7.97
N LYS A 796 -8.16 -26.02 -9.25
CA LYS A 796 -8.96 -26.61 -10.32
C LYS A 796 -9.18 -28.10 -10.11
N ARG A 797 -8.12 -28.82 -9.72
CA ARG A 797 -8.21 -30.24 -9.42
C ARG A 797 -9.13 -30.53 -8.23
N VAL A 798 -9.08 -29.70 -7.19
CA VAL A 798 -10.04 -29.75 -6.07
C VAL A 798 -11.47 -29.55 -6.57
N ALA A 799 -11.71 -28.54 -7.42
CA ALA A 799 -13.04 -28.25 -7.95
C ALA A 799 -13.63 -29.41 -8.76
N GLU A 800 -12.81 -30.07 -9.59
CA GLU A 800 -13.20 -31.30 -10.31
C GLU A 800 -13.63 -32.42 -9.35
N ARG A 801 -12.90 -32.60 -8.24
CA ARG A 801 -13.16 -33.66 -7.26
C ARG A 801 -14.47 -33.43 -6.48
N CYS A 802 -14.80 -32.17 -6.17
CA CYS A 802 -16.03 -31.82 -5.47
C CYS A 802 -17.19 -31.42 -6.40
N GLY A 803 -16.99 -31.43 -7.72
CA GLY A 803 -17.97 -30.99 -8.72
C GLY A 803 -18.33 -29.51 -8.61
N ALA A 804 -17.41 -28.66 -8.15
CA ALA A 804 -17.56 -27.21 -8.16
C ALA A 804 -17.19 -26.64 -9.53
N THR A 805 -17.84 -25.54 -9.92
CA THR A 805 -17.45 -24.77 -11.11
C THR A 805 -16.53 -23.65 -10.66
N LEU A 806 -15.36 -23.52 -11.29
CA LEU A 806 -14.47 -22.39 -11.09
C LEU A 806 -14.62 -21.38 -12.22
N GLN A 807 -14.53 -20.12 -11.84
CA GLN A 807 -14.42 -18.99 -12.76
C GLN A 807 -13.01 -18.39 -12.65
N VAL A 808 -12.67 -17.44 -13.54
CA VAL A 808 -11.41 -16.69 -13.47
C VAL A 808 -11.70 -15.21 -13.56
N PHE A 809 -11.00 -14.42 -12.75
CA PHE A 809 -10.98 -12.97 -12.80
C PHE A 809 -9.54 -12.50 -12.97
N GLN A 810 -9.37 -11.50 -13.85
CA GLN A 810 -8.15 -10.74 -14.00
C GLN A 810 -8.56 -9.34 -14.50
N ILE A 811 -7.86 -8.32 -13.99
CA ILE A 811 -8.08 -6.95 -14.46
C ILE A 811 -7.63 -6.79 -15.93
N ARG A 812 -8.17 -5.79 -16.62
CA ARG A 812 -7.60 -5.36 -17.90
C ARG A 812 -6.20 -4.78 -17.69
N ASN A 813 -5.36 -4.86 -18.71
CA ASN A 813 -4.00 -4.32 -18.67
C ASN A 813 -3.94 -2.79 -18.42
N ASP A 814 -5.00 -2.07 -18.79
CA ASP A 814 -5.17 -0.63 -18.62
C ASP A 814 -5.97 -0.25 -17.35
N SER A 815 -6.19 -1.21 -16.44
CA SER A 815 -6.93 -1.03 -15.19
C SER A 815 -6.03 -1.17 -13.96
N ARG A 816 -6.58 -0.87 -12.79
CA ARG A 816 -5.90 -1.00 -11.48
C ARG A 816 -6.46 -2.19 -10.71
N SER A 817 -5.58 -2.99 -10.11
CA SER A 817 -5.98 -4.07 -9.21
C SER A 817 -6.06 -3.60 -7.75
N GLY A 818 -6.98 -4.19 -6.99
CA GLY A 818 -6.84 -4.26 -5.53
C GLY A 818 -5.75 -5.27 -5.14
N GLY A 819 -5.44 -5.37 -3.85
CA GLY A 819 -4.58 -6.43 -3.32
C GLY A 819 -5.31 -7.17 -2.21
N THR A 820 -4.87 -8.39 -1.92
CA THR A 820 -5.43 -9.27 -0.89
C THR A 820 -4.40 -9.55 0.21
N ILE A 821 -4.74 -10.40 1.17
CA ILE A 821 -3.78 -10.92 2.16
C ILE A 821 -2.81 -11.96 1.59
N GLY A 822 -3.06 -12.48 0.37
CA GLY A 822 -2.37 -13.60 -0.25
C GLY A 822 -0.87 -13.40 -0.33
N PRO A 823 -0.38 -12.44 -1.14
CA PRO A 823 1.05 -12.24 -1.37
C PRO A 823 1.82 -11.97 -0.07
N MET A 824 1.24 -11.15 0.82
CA MET A 824 1.86 -10.79 2.10
C MET A 824 1.99 -12.00 3.04
N THR A 825 0.96 -12.83 3.12
CA THR A 825 0.92 -13.97 4.05
C THR A 825 1.74 -15.14 3.52
N SER A 826 1.61 -15.46 2.23
CA SER A 826 2.41 -16.47 1.55
C SER A 826 3.90 -16.14 1.65
N SER A 827 4.31 -14.92 1.32
CA SER A 827 5.73 -14.51 1.39
C SER A 827 6.29 -14.54 2.82
N ARG A 828 5.47 -14.19 3.82
CA ARG A 828 5.90 -14.20 5.24
C ARG A 828 6.10 -15.62 5.78
N ILE A 829 5.27 -16.57 5.36
CA ILE A 829 5.30 -17.94 5.88
C ILE A 829 6.16 -18.86 5.01
N GLY A 830 6.25 -18.59 3.70
CA GLY A 830 6.86 -19.47 2.71
C GLY A 830 5.90 -20.56 2.20
N MET A 831 4.58 -20.34 2.28
CA MET A 831 3.57 -21.34 1.93
C MET A 831 3.05 -21.12 0.50
N ARG A 832 2.94 -22.19 -0.30
CA ARG A 832 2.26 -22.18 -1.61
C ARG A 832 0.83 -21.67 -1.43
N ALA A 833 0.37 -20.78 -2.31
CA ALA A 833 -0.92 -20.15 -2.14
C ALA A 833 -1.65 -19.84 -3.45
N VAL A 834 -2.98 -19.74 -3.36
CA VAL A 834 -3.88 -19.30 -4.44
C VAL A 834 -4.78 -18.20 -3.90
N ASP A 835 -5.06 -17.19 -4.72
CA ASP A 835 -6.10 -16.20 -4.43
C ASP A 835 -7.39 -16.59 -5.15
N VAL A 836 -8.44 -16.82 -4.36
CA VAL A 836 -9.78 -17.18 -4.86
C VAL A 836 -10.84 -16.40 -4.09
N GLY A 837 -12.05 -16.34 -4.63
CA GLY A 837 -13.06 -15.45 -4.08
C GLY A 837 -14.46 -15.67 -4.58
N ILE A 838 -15.42 -15.29 -3.75
CA ILE A 838 -16.82 -15.32 -4.12
C ILE A 838 -17.16 -14.00 -4.84
N PRO A 839 -17.78 -14.04 -6.04
CA PRO A 839 -18.04 -12.84 -6.82
C PRO A 839 -19.12 -11.97 -6.17
N GLN A 840 -18.91 -10.65 -6.16
CA GLN A 840 -19.84 -9.64 -5.70
C GLN A 840 -19.85 -8.41 -6.62
N LEU A 841 -20.97 -7.70 -6.63
CA LEU A 841 -21.10 -6.36 -7.18
C LEU A 841 -20.94 -5.32 -6.06
N SER A 842 -20.49 -4.12 -6.46
CA SER A 842 -20.42 -2.95 -5.58
C SER A 842 -19.56 -3.16 -4.33
N MET A 843 -18.41 -3.83 -4.49
CA MET A 843 -17.36 -3.92 -3.46
C MET A 843 -17.08 -2.54 -2.84
N HIS A 844 -16.89 -2.50 -1.51
CA HIS A 844 -16.71 -1.29 -0.70
C HIS A 844 -17.93 -0.32 -0.62
N SER A 845 -19.08 -0.64 -1.22
CA SER A 845 -20.33 0.07 -0.92
C SER A 845 -20.79 -0.22 0.52
N ILE A 846 -21.51 0.72 1.16
CA ILE A 846 -22.16 0.44 2.45
C ILE A 846 -23.17 -0.72 2.34
N ARG A 847 -23.71 -0.94 1.12
CA ARG A 847 -24.59 -2.05 0.76
C ARG A 847 -24.19 -2.59 -0.62
N ALA A 848 -23.72 -3.83 -0.64
CA ALA A 848 -23.21 -4.55 -1.81
C ALA A 848 -24.19 -5.66 -2.22
N THR A 849 -23.83 -6.44 -3.24
CA THR A 849 -24.70 -7.50 -3.78
C THR A 849 -23.89 -8.72 -4.20
N THR A 850 -24.38 -9.93 -3.91
CA THR A 850 -23.86 -11.19 -4.46
C THR A 850 -25.03 -12.08 -4.88
N GLY A 851 -24.78 -13.23 -5.51
CA GLY A 851 -25.83 -14.18 -5.85
C GLY A 851 -26.33 -14.94 -4.64
N ARG A 852 -27.59 -15.39 -4.68
CA ARG A 852 -28.20 -16.21 -3.62
C ARG A 852 -27.44 -17.50 -3.34
N LEU A 853 -26.93 -18.16 -4.37
CA LEU A 853 -26.26 -19.45 -4.27
C LEU A 853 -24.77 -19.30 -3.93
N ASP A 854 -24.20 -18.10 -4.13
CA ASP A 854 -22.77 -17.86 -4.02
C ASP A 854 -22.17 -18.17 -2.63
N PRO A 855 -22.83 -17.87 -1.48
CA PRO A 855 -22.35 -18.33 -0.16
C PRO A 855 -22.17 -19.85 -0.11
N GLY A 856 -23.18 -20.62 -0.55
CA GLY A 856 -23.14 -22.08 -0.51
C GLY A 856 -22.22 -22.71 -1.57
N LEU A 857 -22.04 -22.05 -2.72
CA LEU A 857 -21.04 -22.44 -3.72
C LEU A 857 -19.61 -22.23 -3.18
N GLY A 858 -19.40 -21.18 -2.39
CA GLY A 858 -18.19 -20.98 -1.60
C GLY A 858 -17.93 -22.14 -0.63
N VAL A 859 -18.96 -22.49 0.16
CA VAL A 859 -18.88 -23.63 1.09
C VAL A 859 -18.52 -24.92 0.36
N LYS A 860 -19.13 -25.18 -0.81
CA LYS A 860 -18.86 -26.37 -1.62
C LYS A 860 -17.39 -26.48 -2.03
N LEU A 861 -16.78 -25.40 -2.54
CA LEU A 861 -15.37 -25.44 -2.93
C LEU A 861 -14.46 -25.57 -1.73
N PHE A 862 -14.63 -24.73 -0.70
CA PHE A 862 -13.73 -24.72 0.47
C PHE A 862 -13.82 -26.03 1.26
N LYS A 863 -15.00 -26.64 1.36
CA LYS A 863 -15.15 -28.00 1.93
C LYS A 863 -14.42 -29.02 1.07
N GLY A 864 -14.56 -28.94 -0.26
CA GLY A 864 -13.81 -29.77 -1.19
C GLY A 864 -12.30 -29.64 -1.01
N PHE A 865 -11.80 -28.43 -0.80
CA PHE A 865 -10.39 -28.20 -0.51
C PHE A 865 -9.95 -28.92 0.76
N PHE A 866 -10.67 -28.74 1.88
CA PHE A 866 -10.34 -29.47 3.11
C PHE A 866 -10.45 -30.99 2.97
N ASP A 867 -11.45 -31.48 2.23
CA ASP A 867 -11.72 -32.92 2.09
C ASP A 867 -10.73 -33.64 1.18
N TYR A 868 -10.26 -32.98 0.13
CA TYR A 868 -9.41 -33.58 -0.90
C TYR A 868 -7.97 -33.08 -0.89
N PHE A 869 -7.60 -32.18 0.04
CA PHE A 869 -6.27 -31.58 0.13
C PHE A 869 -5.14 -32.61 -0.02
N GLU A 870 -5.12 -33.65 0.81
CA GLU A 870 -4.04 -34.65 0.80
C GLU A 870 -3.95 -35.46 -0.50
N ASP A 871 -5.10 -35.78 -1.07
CA ASP A 871 -5.15 -36.57 -2.30
C ASP A 871 -4.65 -35.75 -3.48
N VAL A 872 -5.04 -34.48 -3.54
CA VAL A 872 -4.61 -33.56 -4.59
C VAL A 872 -3.15 -33.20 -4.41
N ASP A 873 -2.68 -32.94 -3.19
CA ASP A 873 -1.29 -32.58 -2.92
C ASP A 873 -0.28 -33.65 -3.37
N LYS A 874 -0.63 -34.93 -3.24
CA LYS A 874 0.16 -36.05 -3.78
C LYS A 874 0.33 -36.00 -5.31
N GLU A 875 -0.63 -35.43 -6.03
CA GLU A 875 -0.55 -35.24 -7.49
C GLU A 875 0.44 -34.10 -7.85
N PHE A 876 0.83 -33.25 -6.89
CA PHE A 876 1.67 -32.06 -7.08
C PHE A 876 2.98 -32.09 -6.25
N VAL A 877 3.43 -33.26 -5.78
CA VAL A 877 4.60 -33.39 -4.87
C VAL A 877 5.92 -32.84 -5.44
N ASP A 878 6.04 -32.76 -6.77
CA ASP A 878 7.24 -32.27 -7.44
C ASP A 878 7.28 -30.73 -7.58
N PHE A 879 6.26 -30.01 -7.08
CA PHE A 879 6.13 -28.55 -7.11
C PHE A 879 6.02 -27.96 -5.71
#